data_AF-A0A3D8R1U9-F1
#
_entry.id   AF-A0A3D8R1U9-F1
#
_cell.length_a   1.000
_cell.length_b   1.000
_cell.length_c   1.000
_cell.angle_alpha   90.00
_cell.angle_beta   90.00
_cell.angle_gamma   90.00
#
_symmetry.space_group_name_H-M   'P 1'
#
loop_
_entity.id
_entity.type
_entity.pdbx_description
1 polymer ?
#
loop_
_entity_poly.entity_id
_entity_poly.type
_entity_poly.pdbx_seq_one_letter_code
_entity_poly.pdbx_strand_id
1 'polypeptide(L)'
;MSSLRRRLGDKISSSTPSQEDPSSPQAEDVRLAPVSKIGTETVPKQKHRKRRNGFIFFLGGLFGIVVAGFFANRNDLIEIPELADLSITNLMEALPAGMVKDARDLAIGEREATNYDSFSVGLKLVAQGMHADHPVVMIPGVISTGLESWGTSNKSRPYFRKRLWGSWSMMRALVSDKEGWKKHIMLDKYTGLDPPGGIKLRAAQGFDAADFFITGYWIWNKILENLATIGYDPSNSFTAAYDWRLSYANLEVRDQYFTRLKSYIEMAYKVTGKKAVLVSHSMGSQVLFYFFHWVASPNGGDGGDNWVDDYVDTWINVSGCMLGALKGLPAVLSGEMKDTAQLNAFAVYGLEKFLSREERAELFRAMPGISSMLPMGGNAVWGNGSWAPDDPPDTNATFGSFINFKTYNGTSYKNMTVEESLDYLKNTTEDWYVRQIEGSYSQGVAHTTKEVNENEKDPRKWINPLETRLPLAPNLKIFCFYGFGKPAERSYFYRNEPSPLTSLNVTIDTAFSQGPTVNPPSDGGAVVDHGVILGEGDGTVNLLSLGYMCNKGWNMHRYNPAGVKITVLEMPHEPDRFSPRGGPNTGDHVDILGRQSLNDLILRIAAGHGDEIAENVTSRIREYSDKVKIWEEDAYLSKEKEEDPSSSDDRDGLFEKIVDKLEHL
;
A
#
# COMPACT_ATOMS: atom_id res chain seq x y z
N MET A 1 -14.63 4.67 74.32
CA MET A 1 -16.02 5.12 74.56
C MET A 1 -16.93 4.33 73.61
N SER A 2 -17.33 3.09 73.95
CA SER A 2 -18.62 2.69 74.55
C SER A 2 -19.83 3.27 73.79
N SER A 3 -20.58 2.49 73.01
CA SER A 3 -21.67 1.57 73.45
C SER A 3 -22.03 0.63 72.25
N LEU A 4 -22.23 -0.71 72.27
CA LEU A 4 -23.00 -1.69 73.07
C LEU A 4 -24.50 -1.33 73.14
N ARG A 5 -25.52 -2.10 72.72
CA ARG A 5 -25.82 -3.55 72.53
C ARG A 5 -27.05 -3.65 71.58
N ARG A 6 -27.18 -4.60 70.62
CA ARG A 6 -27.46 -6.07 70.72
C ARG A 6 -28.90 -6.38 71.19
N ARG A 7 -29.75 -7.06 70.40
CA ARG A 7 -30.10 -8.52 70.44
C ARG A 7 -31.43 -8.72 69.66
N LEU A 8 -31.86 -9.85 69.10
CA LEU A 8 -31.39 -11.24 68.92
C LEU A 8 -32.43 -11.98 68.07
N GLY A 9 -32.03 -13.10 67.43
CA GLY A 9 -32.97 -14.13 66.98
C GLY A 9 -32.26 -15.22 66.18
N ASP A 10 -31.69 -16.21 66.87
CA ASP A 10 -30.85 -17.29 66.35
C ASP A 10 -31.62 -18.63 66.44
N LYS A 11 -31.54 -19.44 65.37
CA LYS A 11 -31.56 -20.92 65.27
C LYS A 11 -32.75 -21.78 65.75
N ILE A 12 -33.06 -22.81 64.96
CA ILE A 12 -32.78 -24.24 65.26
C ILE A 12 -32.93 -25.11 63.99
N SER A 13 -32.03 -26.09 63.86
CA SER A 13 -31.94 -27.16 62.85
C SER A 13 -32.66 -28.45 63.27
N SER A 14 -33.10 -29.27 62.31
CA SER A 14 -33.10 -30.74 62.40
C SER A 14 -33.03 -31.37 60.98
N SER A 15 -32.56 -32.61 60.89
CA SER A 15 -31.77 -33.24 59.82
C SER A 15 -32.49 -34.31 58.97
N THR A 16 -32.31 -34.27 57.63
CA THR A 16 -32.10 -35.32 56.55
C THR A 16 -32.97 -36.60 56.47
N PRO A 17 -33.05 -37.42 55.36
CA PRO A 17 -32.43 -37.33 54.00
C PRO A 17 -33.29 -37.79 52.77
N SER A 18 -32.90 -37.41 51.53
CA SER A 18 -32.77 -38.34 50.36
C SER A 18 -32.29 -37.65 49.06
N GLN A 19 -31.20 -38.22 48.51
CA GLN A 19 -30.52 -38.20 47.20
C GLN A 19 -31.13 -37.48 45.98
N GLU A 20 -30.31 -36.66 45.28
CA GLU A 20 -29.65 -36.96 43.98
C GLU A 20 -28.67 -35.79 43.64
N ASP A 21 -27.54 -36.10 43.04
CA ASP A 21 -26.41 -35.20 42.67
C ASP A 21 -26.03 -35.55 41.21
N PRO A 22 -25.13 -34.85 40.49
CA PRO A 22 -25.07 -33.44 40.09
C PRO A 22 -24.91 -33.29 38.55
N SER A 23 -25.04 -32.08 37.98
CA SER A 23 -24.50 -31.82 36.62
C SER A 23 -23.86 -30.43 36.52
N SER A 24 -22.53 -30.44 36.41
CA SER A 24 -21.65 -29.34 36.04
C SER A 24 -21.89 -28.85 34.61
N PRO A 25 -21.69 -27.56 34.28
CA PRO A 25 -21.50 -27.13 32.89
C PRO A 25 -20.15 -27.68 32.40
N GLN A 26 -20.18 -28.40 31.28
CA GLN A 26 -19.00 -28.97 30.64
C GLN A 26 -18.04 -27.84 30.23
N ALA A 27 -16.85 -27.87 30.81
CA ALA A 27 -15.67 -27.28 30.19
C ALA A 27 -15.32 -28.14 28.97
N GLU A 28 -15.26 -27.54 27.78
CA GLU A 28 -14.61 -28.17 26.65
C GLU A 28 -13.09 -28.13 26.91
N ASP A 29 -12.53 -29.29 27.23
CA ASP A 29 -11.09 -29.53 27.25
C ASP A 29 -10.50 -29.25 25.87
N VAL A 30 -9.86 -28.09 25.72
CA VAL A 30 -9.02 -27.77 24.56
C VAL A 30 -7.80 -28.69 24.62
N ARG A 31 -7.81 -29.77 23.85
CA ARG A 31 -6.63 -30.61 23.65
C ARG A 31 -5.58 -29.85 22.84
N LEU A 32 -4.46 -29.57 23.47
CA LEU A 32 -3.22 -29.08 22.86
C LEU A 32 -2.76 -30.07 21.77
N ALA A 33 -2.63 -29.59 20.53
CA ALA A 33 -1.93 -30.30 19.46
C ALA A 33 -0.53 -29.71 19.29
N PRO A 34 0.55 -30.53 19.29
CA PRO A 34 1.89 -30.04 19.07
C PRO A 34 2.14 -29.70 17.60
N VAL A 35 3.04 -28.74 17.38
CA VAL A 35 3.48 -28.24 16.07
C VAL A 35 4.21 -29.35 15.31
N SER A 36 3.47 -30.15 14.55
CA SER A 36 3.94 -30.85 13.34
C SER A 36 2.79 -31.67 12.74
N LYS A 37 2.62 -31.56 11.42
CA LYS A 37 1.61 -32.21 10.56
C LYS A 37 0.34 -31.41 10.29
N ILE A 38 0.43 -30.48 9.33
CA ILE A 38 -0.68 -30.17 8.43
C ILE A 38 -0.48 -31.05 7.19
N GLY A 39 -1.16 -32.19 7.18
CA GLY A 39 -1.30 -33.07 6.02
C GLY A 39 -2.71 -32.92 5.45
N THR A 40 -2.81 -32.94 4.13
CA THR A 40 -4.02 -32.85 3.31
C THR A 40 -5.12 -33.82 3.74
N GLU A 41 -6.31 -33.30 4.09
CA GLU A 41 -7.54 -34.09 4.10
C GLU A 41 -8.59 -33.51 3.13
N THR A 42 -9.03 -34.39 2.24
CA THR A 42 -10.05 -34.18 1.22
C THR A 42 -11.46 -34.24 1.81
N VAL A 43 -12.25 -33.18 1.63
CA VAL A 43 -13.68 -33.12 2.01
C VAL A 43 -14.56 -33.67 0.86
N PRO A 44 -15.62 -34.46 1.13
CA PRO A 44 -16.39 -35.15 0.09
C PRO A 44 -17.36 -34.23 -0.67
N LYS A 45 -17.49 -34.50 -1.98
CA LYS A 45 -18.34 -33.77 -2.94
C LYS A 45 -19.83 -33.94 -2.66
N GLN A 46 -20.55 -32.84 -2.40
CA GLN A 46 -22.01 -32.77 -2.53
C GLN A 46 -22.41 -32.28 -3.94
N LYS A 47 -23.33 -33.02 -4.59
CA LYS A 47 -23.90 -32.72 -5.90
C LYS A 47 -24.86 -31.53 -5.82
N HIS A 48 -24.63 -30.47 -6.62
CA HIS A 48 -25.63 -29.44 -6.89
C HIS A 48 -26.15 -29.47 -8.33
N ARG A 49 -27.47 -29.29 -8.42
CA ARG A 49 -28.35 -29.44 -9.57
C ARG A 49 -28.34 -28.16 -10.41
N LYS A 50 -28.03 -28.27 -11.71
CA LYS A 50 -28.12 -27.16 -12.68
C LYS A 50 -29.56 -26.63 -12.77
N ARG A 51 -29.78 -25.33 -12.52
CA ARG A 51 -30.98 -24.62 -12.96
C ARG A 51 -30.57 -23.34 -13.71
N ARG A 52 -31.29 -23.08 -14.80
CA ARG A 52 -30.89 -22.30 -15.97
C ARG A 52 -31.56 -20.92 -15.96
N ASN A 53 -30.81 -19.88 -16.35
CA ASN A 53 -31.19 -18.47 -16.42
C ASN A 53 -32.28 -18.16 -17.46
N GLY A 54 -33.15 -17.17 -17.18
CA GLY A 54 -34.06 -16.66 -18.22
C GLY A 54 -35.21 -15.70 -17.85
N PHE A 55 -35.27 -15.08 -16.65
CA PHE A 55 -36.46 -14.28 -16.26
C PHE A 55 -36.24 -12.79 -15.91
N ILE A 56 -35.01 -12.26 -16.03
CA ILE A 56 -34.71 -10.87 -15.61
C ILE A 56 -34.86 -9.84 -16.75
N PHE A 57 -35.00 -10.25 -18.01
CA PHE A 57 -35.02 -9.33 -19.15
C PHE A 57 -36.39 -8.73 -19.52
N PHE A 58 -37.50 -9.20 -18.95
CA PHE A 58 -38.84 -8.77 -19.38
C PHE A 58 -39.41 -7.58 -18.58
N LEU A 59 -38.85 -7.25 -17.42
CA LEU A 59 -39.39 -6.21 -16.53
C LEU A 59 -38.78 -4.81 -16.73
N GLY A 60 -37.66 -4.68 -17.46
CA GLY A 60 -37.02 -3.39 -17.72
C GLY A 60 -37.70 -2.53 -18.79
N GLY A 61 -38.41 -3.16 -19.74
CA GLY A 61 -39.01 -2.46 -20.88
C GLY A 61 -40.28 -1.66 -20.56
N LEU A 62 -41.03 -2.03 -19.51
CA LEU A 62 -42.30 -1.38 -19.17
C LEU A 62 -42.12 -0.12 -18.30
N PHE A 63 -40.98 0.00 -17.59
CA PHE A 63 -40.72 1.12 -16.67
C PHE A 63 -40.26 2.39 -17.41
N GLY A 64 -39.67 2.26 -18.60
CA GLY A 64 -39.20 3.39 -19.41
C GLY A 64 -40.31 4.28 -19.99
N ILE A 65 -41.52 3.73 -20.21
CA ILE A 65 -42.64 4.47 -20.81
C ILE A 65 -43.38 5.33 -19.76
N VAL A 66 -43.34 4.95 -18.49
CA VAL A 66 -44.01 5.68 -17.40
C VAL A 66 -43.21 6.89 -16.93
N VAL A 67 -41.87 6.82 -16.98
CA VAL A 67 -40.98 7.91 -16.54
C VAL A 67 -41.00 9.09 -17.53
N ALA A 68 -41.19 8.85 -18.83
CA ALA A 68 -41.29 9.92 -19.83
C ALA A 68 -42.57 10.79 -19.67
N GLY A 69 -43.64 10.25 -19.11
CA GLY A 69 -44.89 10.99 -18.88
C GLY A 69 -44.88 11.92 -17.67
N PHE A 70 -43.95 11.73 -16.73
CA PHE A 70 -43.94 12.47 -15.46
C PHE A 70 -43.10 13.77 -15.50
N PHE A 71 -42.21 13.92 -16.49
CA PHE A 71 -41.33 15.10 -16.63
C PHE A 71 -41.92 16.25 -17.45
N ALA A 72 -43.19 16.18 -17.86
CA ALA A 72 -43.82 17.20 -18.71
C ALA A 72 -44.46 18.39 -17.94
N ASN A 73 -44.38 18.47 -16.61
CA ASN A 73 -44.96 19.60 -15.89
C ASN A 73 -44.39 19.77 -14.47
N ARG A 74 -43.53 20.79 -14.26
CA ARG A 74 -43.79 21.96 -13.38
C ARG A 74 -42.50 22.74 -13.08
N ASN A 75 -42.64 24.06 -13.19
CA ASN A 75 -41.72 25.10 -12.76
C ASN A 75 -41.92 25.47 -11.28
N ASP A 76 -40.87 26.11 -10.77
CA ASP A 76 -40.79 27.12 -9.70
C ASP A 76 -40.26 26.75 -8.30
N LEU A 77 -39.38 27.68 -7.90
CA LEU A 77 -38.52 27.88 -6.73
C LEU A 77 -39.27 27.91 -5.39
N ILE A 78 -38.65 27.38 -4.33
CA ILE A 78 -38.75 27.88 -2.93
C ILE A 78 -37.42 27.66 -2.20
N GLU A 79 -36.89 28.72 -1.57
CA GLU A 79 -35.81 28.71 -0.56
C GLU A 79 -36.36 28.34 0.82
N ILE A 80 -35.65 27.52 1.61
CA ILE A 80 -35.85 27.41 3.07
C ILE A 80 -34.47 27.26 3.76
N PRO A 81 -34.08 28.18 4.66
CA PRO A 81 -32.95 28.00 5.56
C PRO A 81 -33.38 27.32 6.87
N GLU A 82 -32.41 26.72 7.56
CA GLU A 82 -32.46 26.01 8.85
C GLU A 82 -32.57 24.48 8.76
N LEU A 83 -31.44 23.80 8.99
CA LEU A 83 -31.35 22.60 9.82
C LEU A 83 -29.88 22.25 10.07
N ALA A 84 -29.39 22.70 11.23
CA ALA A 84 -28.30 22.07 11.95
C ALA A 84 -28.86 20.82 12.63
N ASP A 85 -28.92 19.71 11.89
CA ASP A 85 -28.89 18.32 12.33
C ASP A 85 -29.30 17.47 11.12
N LEU A 86 -28.32 16.85 10.47
CA LEU A 86 -28.56 16.05 9.27
C LEU A 86 -28.05 14.63 9.49
N SER A 87 -28.99 13.71 9.68
CA SER A 87 -28.79 12.27 9.57
C SER A 87 -28.71 11.85 8.09
N ILE A 88 -28.07 10.70 7.84
CA ILE A 88 -27.79 10.07 6.54
C ILE A 88 -29.04 9.97 5.63
N THR A 89 -30.24 9.95 6.22
CA THR A 89 -31.52 9.81 5.51
C THR A 89 -31.88 11.04 4.66
N ASN A 90 -31.59 12.27 5.11
CA ASN A 90 -31.93 13.47 4.34
C ASN A 90 -30.93 13.75 3.20
N LEU A 91 -29.78 13.06 3.22
CA LEU A 91 -28.75 13.15 2.20
C LEU A 91 -29.01 12.22 1.00
N MET A 92 -29.72 11.11 1.24
CA MET A 92 -30.21 10.22 0.18
C MET A 92 -31.27 10.89 -0.70
N GLU A 93 -32.02 11.86 -0.17
CA GLU A 93 -33.01 12.62 -0.95
C GLU A 93 -32.39 13.65 -1.90
N ALA A 94 -31.13 14.05 -1.67
CA ALA A 94 -30.40 14.98 -2.53
C ALA A 94 -29.63 14.28 -3.68
N LEU A 95 -29.66 12.95 -3.73
CA LEU A 95 -29.01 12.16 -4.78
C LEU A 95 -30.01 11.83 -5.89
N PRO A 96 -29.60 11.86 -7.18
CA PRO A 96 -30.43 11.39 -8.28
C PRO A 96 -30.92 9.95 -8.01
N ALA A 97 -32.16 9.63 -8.36
CA ALA A 97 -32.81 8.34 -8.04
C ALA A 97 -32.03 7.09 -8.49
N GLY A 98 -31.10 7.23 -9.46
CA GLY A 98 -30.18 6.17 -9.86
C GLY A 98 -29.11 5.82 -8.80
N MET A 99 -28.65 6.78 -8.00
CA MET A 99 -27.55 6.62 -7.02
C MET A 99 -28.03 6.15 -5.63
N VAL A 100 -29.32 6.32 -5.31
CA VAL A 100 -29.90 5.94 -4.01
C VAL A 100 -29.91 4.42 -3.82
N LYS A 101 -30.11 3.68 -4.91
CA LYS A 101 -30.06 2.22 -4.92
C LYS A 101 -28.63 1.71 -4.65
N ASP A 102 -27.64 2.34 -5.28
CA ASP A 102 -26.23 1.98 -5.14
C ASP A 102 -25.67 2.35 -3.74
N ALA A 103 -26.13 3.45 -3.14
CA ALA A 103 -25.79 3.80 -1.76
C ALA A 103 -26.38 2.81 -0.73
N ARG A 104 -27.57 2.26 -1.00
CA ARG A 104 -28.13 1.16 -0.19
C ARG A 104 -27.35 -0.14 -0.37
N ASP A 105 -26.95 -0.47 -1.59
CA ASP A 105 -26.18 -1.68 -1.87
C ASP A 105 -24.75 -1.61 -1.28
N LEU A 106 -24.14 -0.42 -1.21
CA LEU A 106 -22.88 -0.18 -0.48
C LEU A 106 -23.02 -0.39 1.03
N ALA A 107 -24.13 0.09 1.63
CA ALA A 107 -24.46 -0.14 3.04
C ALA A 107 -24.85 -1.60 3.36
N ILE A 108 -25.26 -2.38 2.35
CA ILE A 108 -25.49 -3.82 2.46
C ILE A 108 -24.15 -4.57 2.37
N GLY A 109 -23.24 -4.15 1.49
CA GLY A 109 -21.85 -4.63 1.43
C GLY A 109 -21.10 -4.41 2.75
N GLU A 110 -21.41 -3.33 3.47
CA GLU A 110 -20.96 -3.07 4.86
C GLU A 110 -21.26 -4.21 5.83
N ARG A 111 -22.43 -4.86 5.71
CA ARG A 111 -22.86 -5.96 6.59
C ARG A 111 -22.26 -7.31 6.21
N GLU A 112 -21.86 -7.50 4.96
CA GLU A 112 -21.25 -8.75 4.49
C GLU A 112 -19.71 -8.73 4.61
N ALA A 113 -19.06 -7.57 4.45
CA ALA A 113 -17.62 -7.41 4.66
C ALA A 113 -17.20 -7.44 6.15
N THR A 114 -18.15 -7.29 7.07
CA THR A 114 -17.97 -7.36 8.53
C THR A 114 -18.15 -8.76 9.13
N ASN A 115 -18.39 -9.79 8.30
CA ASN A 115 -18.67 -11.14 8.78
C ASN A 115 -17.43 -11.97 9.16
N TYR A 116 -16.24 -11.37 9.13
CA TYR A 116 -15.03 -11.93 9.75
C TYR A 116 -14.85 -11.27 11.13
N ASP A 117 -14.74 -12.07 12.19
CA ASP A 117 -14.49 -11.57 13.54
C ASP A 117 -13.19 -10.77 13.58
N SER A 118 -13.32 -9.45 13.54
CA SER A 118 -12.25 -8.46 13.47
C SER A 118 -11.15 -8.66 14.51
N PHE A 119 -11.52 -9.18 15.68
CA PHE A 119 -10.65 -9.30 16.85
C PHE A 119 -10.05 -10.70 17.01
N SER A 120 -10.46 -11.66 16.17
CA SER A 120 -10.12 -13.08 16.33
C SER A 120 -8.62 -13.37 16.39
N VAL A 121 -7.81 -12.69 15.56
CA VAL A 121 -6.36 -12.86 15.55
C VAL A 121 -5.76 -12.39 16.87
N GLY A 122 -6.14 -11.19 17.29
CA GLY A 122 -5.69 -10.60 18.53
C GLY A 122 -6.12 -11.39 19.78
N LEU A 123 -7.38 -11.82 19.86
CA LEU A 123 -7.88 -12.67 20.94
C LEU A 123 -7.14 -14.02 21.02
N LYS A 124 -6.79 -14.61 19.87
CA LYS A 124 -5.98 -15.84 19.80
C LYS A 124 -4.57 -15.62 20.37
N LEU A 125 -4.00 -14.43 20.20
CA LEU A 125 -2.69 -14.07 20.72
C LEU A 125 -2.72 -13.74 22.22
N VAL A 126 -3.78 -13.08 22.70
CA VAL A 126 -4.02 -12.93 24.14
C VAL A 126 -4.13 -14.30 24.82
N ALA A 127 -4.80 -15.27 24.19
CA ALA A 127 -4.87 -16.64 24.70
C ALA A 127 -3.50 -17.35 24.75
N GLN A 128 -2.51 -16.89 23.97
CA GLN A 128 -1.11 -17.34 24.03
C GLN A 128 -0.27 -16.55 25.06
N GLY A 129 -0.88 -15.60 25.79
CA GLY A 129 -0.19 -14.76 26.77
C GLY A 129 0.54 -13.56 26.18
N MET A 130 0.24 -13.19 24.92
CA MET A 130 0.86 -12.01 24.30
C MET A 130 0.15 -10.71 24.70
N HIS A 131 0.96 -9.69 24.94
CA HIS A 131 0.55 -8.35 25.34
C HIS A 131 1.43 -7.30 24.64
N ALA A 132 0.96 -6.05 24.60
CA ALA A 132 1.73 -4.92 24.08
C ALA A 132 3.07 -4.77 24.84
N ASP A 133 4.20 -4.71 24.10
CA ASP A 133 5.55 -4.51 24.67
C ASP A 133 6.22 -3.26 24.12
N HIS A 134 6.28 -3.12 22.78
CA HIS A 134 6.88 -1.97 22.13
C HIS A 134 5.85 -0.91 21.74
N PRO A 135 6.15 0.40 21.80
CA PRO A 135 5.31 1.42 21.19
C PRO A 135 5.18 1.19 19.68
N VAL A 136 3.98 1.37 19.12
CA VAL A 136 3.72 1.16 17.68
C VAL A 136 3.43 2.47 16.97
N VAL A 137 4.16 2.76 15.90
CA VAL A 137 3.88 3.89 15.02
C VAL A 137 3.52 3.40 13.63
N MET A 138 2.34 3.79 13.14
CA MET A 138 1.85 3.43 11.81
C MET A 138 2.04 4.59 10.84
N ILE A 139 2.69 4.33 9.71
CA ILE A 139 2.95 5.30 8.64
C ILE A 139 2.10 4.87 7.42
N PRO A 140 0.99 5.57 7.16
CA PRO A 140 0.05 5.19 6.10
C PRO A 140 0.61 5.43 4.69
N GLY A 141 -0.02 4.85 3.67
CA GLY A 141 0.39 4.97 2.26
C GLY A 141 -0.20 6.18 1.54
N VAL A 142 0.02 6.26 0.22
CA VAL A 142 -0.59 7.29 -0.64
C VAL A 142 -2.11 7.26 -0.52
N ILE A 143 -2.77 8.42 -0.61
CA ILE A 143 -4.24 8.62 -0.56
C ILE A 143 -5.01 8.09 0.67
N SER A 144 -4.34 7.39 1.58
CA SER A 144 -4.99 6.72 2.72
C SER A 144 -5.29 7.63 3.90
N THR A 145 -4.67 8.81 3.96
CA THR A 145 -4.96 9.85 4.96
C THR A 145 -6.04 10.80 4.46
N GLY A 146 -7.12 10.99 5.23
CA GLY A 146 -8.13 12.01 4.96
C GLY A 146 -7.55 13.44 5.00
N LEU A 147 -8.01 14.33 4.12
CA LEU A 147 -7.53 15.72 4.06
C LEU A 147 -8.66 16.70 4.40
N GLU A 148 -8.47 17.49 5.45
CA GLU A 148 -9.43 18.44 5.99
C GLU A 148 -9.10 19.88 5.58
N SER A 149 -10.11 20.67 5.23
CA SER A 149 -9.93 22.08 4.90
C SER A 149 -9.89 22.97 6.13
N TRP A 150 -8.88 23.83 6.18
CA TRP A 150 -8.61 24.83 7.23
C TRP A 150 -8.59 26.26 6.69
N GLY A 151 -8.97 26.45 5.42
CA GLY A 151 -9.01 27.77 4.80
C GLY A 151 -10.18 28.62 5.31
N THR A 152 -9.94 29.91 5.54
CA THR A 152 -10.94 30.86 6.07
C THR A 152 -11.39 31.92 5.06
N SER A 153 -10.80 31.90 3.85
CA SER A 153 -11.18 32.77 2.74
C SER A 153 -12.61 32.48 2.27
N ASN A 154 -13.26 33.42 1.58
CA ASN A 154 -14.65 33.25 1.13
C ASN A 154 -14.88 31.97 0.30
N LYS A 155 -13.87 31.55 -0.47
CA LYS A 155 -13.91 30.32 -1.28
C LYS A 155 -13.72 29.03 -0.45
N SER A 156 -13.04 29.12 0.68
CA SER A 156 -12.70 27.95 1.53
C SER A 156 -13.63 27.79 2.73
N ARG A 157 -14.26 28.88 3.18
CA ARG A 157 -15.15 28.92 4.35
C ARG A 157 -16.30 27.89 4.29
N PRO A 158 -16.95 27.63 3.14
CA PRO A 158 -17.98 26.57 3.05
C PRO A 158 -17.45 25.15 3.34
N TYR A 159 -16.14 24.96 3.19
CA TYR A 159 -15.44 23.69 3.39
C TYR A 159 -14.67 23.62 4.71
N PHE A 160 -14.68 24.68 5.53
CA PHE A 160 -13.93 24.70 6.79
C PHE A 160 -14.28 23.49 7.69
N ARG A 161 -13.24 22.77 8.13
CA ARG A 161 -13.29 21.51 8.88
C ARG A 161 -14.06 20.37 8.21
N LYS A 162 -14.25 20.43 6.89
CA LYS A 162 -14.76 19.31 6.10
C LYS A 162 -13.61 18.58 5.42
N ARG A 163 -13.69 17.25 5.41
CA ARG A 163 -12.74 16.39 4.70
C ARG A 163 -13.00 16.46 3.19
N LEU A 164 -12.14 17.15 2.46
CA LEU A 164 -12.19 17.25 0.99
C LEU A 164 -11.50 16.08 0.29
N TRP A 165 -10.92 15.15 1.05
CA TRP A 165 -10.46 13.84 0.60
C TRP A 165 -10.90 12.77 1.58
N GLY A 166 -11.43 11.65 1.08
CA GLY A 166 -11.85 10.53 1.93
C GLY A 166 -13.12 10.80 2.76
N SER A 167 -14.12 11.48 2.19
CA SER A 167 -15.42 11.64 2.86
C SER A 167 -16.57 11.95 1.90
N TRP A 168 -17.80 11.90 2.39
CA TRP A 168 -18.96 12.34 1.61
C TRP A 168 -18.91 13.82 1.22
N SER A 169 -18.21 14.66 2.00
CA SER A 169 -18.03 16.08 1.64
C SER A 169 -17.21 16.25 0.36
N MET A 170 -16.25 15.34 0.10
CA MET A 170 -15.53 15.28 -1.18
C MET A 170 -16.47 14.99 -2.34
N MET A 171 -17.31 13.94 -2.23
CA MET A 171 -18.25 13.55 -3.29
C MET A 171 -19.24 14.67 -3.59
N ARG A 172 -19.78 15.31 -2.55
CA ARG A 172 -20.65 16.48 -2.73
C ARG A 172 -19.92 17.61 -3.45
N ALA A 173 -18.69 17.94 -3.04
CA ALA A 173 -17.92 19.01 -3.67
C ALA A 173 -17.58 18.71 -5.13
N LEU A 174 -17.21 17.46 -5.47
CA LEU A 174 -16.96 17.03 -6.85
C LEU A 174 -18.19 17.21 -7.76
N VAL A 175 -19.39 16.95 -7.24
CA VAL A 175 -20.64 17.07 -8.00
C VAL A 175 -21.12 18.53 -8.09
N SER A 176 -21.09 19.27 -6.98
CA SER A 176 -21.69 20.61 -6.90
C SER A 176 -20.73 21.76 -7.22
N ASP A 177 -19.42 21.57 -7.04
CA ASP A 177 -18.38 22.59 -7.19
C ASP A 177 -17.03 21.94 -7.57
N LYS A 178 -17.01 21.29 -8.74
CA LYS A 178 -15.81 20.63 -9.28
C LYS A 178 -14.59 21.54 -9.26
N GLU A 179 -14.73 22.76 -9.77
CA GLU A 179 -13.63 23.72 -9.89
C GLU A 179 -13.11 24.18 -8.54
N GLY A 180 -14.00 24.40 -7.57
CA GLY A 180 -13.63 24.70 -6.20
C GLY A 180 -12.89 23.52 -5.57
N TRP A 181 -13.41 22.31 -5.68
CA TRP A 181 -12.73 21.11 -5.16
C TRP A 181 -11.33 20.94 -5.78
N LYS A 182 -11.22 21.02 -7.11
CA LYS A 182 -9.96 20.91 -7.86
C LYS A 182 -8.91 21.90 -7.34
N LYS A 183 -9.30 23.17 -7.15
CA LYS A 183 -8.42 24.21 -6.59
C LYS A 183 -7.99 23.96 -5.15
N HIS A 184 -8.84 23.32 -4.33
CA HIS A 184 -8.48 22.99 -2.95
C HIS A 184 -7.50 21.82 -2.87
N ILE A 185 -7.68 20.84 -3.74
CA ILE A 185 -6.93 19.59 -3.68
C ILE A 185 -5.56 19.71 -4.39
N MET A 186 -5.41 20.58 -5.38
CA MET A 186 -4.12 20.88 -6.00
C MET A 186 -3.24 21.69 -5.05
N LEU A 187 -1.93 21.41 -5.06
CA LEU A 187 -0.94 22.30 -4.45
C LEU A 187 -0.54 23.40 -5.43
N ASP A 188 0.15 24.41 -4.93
CA ASP A 188 0.74 25.43 -5.77
C ASP A 188 1.76 24.81 -6.74
N LYS A 189 1.61 25.10 -8.03
CA LYS A 189 2.43 24.51 -9.11
C LYS A 189 3.91 24.86 -9.02
N TYR A 190 4.29 25.95 -8.36
CA TYR A 190 5.69 26.40 -8.34
C TYR A 190 6.37 26.08 -7.01
N THR A 191 5.66 26.26 -5.90
CA THR A 191 6.22 26.03 -4.56
C THR A 191 5.97 24.62 -4.04
N GLY A 192 4.97 23.91 -4.56
CA GLY A 192 4.55 22.61 -4.04
C GLY A 192 3.95 22.67 -2.63
N LEU A 193 3.46 23.86 -2.23
CA LEU A 193 2.86 24.16 -0.92
C LEU A 193 1.38 24.55 -1.07
N ASP A 194 0.78 25.11 -0.02
CA ASP A 194 -0.60 25.60 -0.06
C ASP A 194 -0.80 26.63 -1.18
N PRO A 195 -1.84 26.50 -2.03
CA PRO A 195 -2.08 27.46 -3.09
C PRO A 195 -2.51 28.83 -2.54
N PRO A 196 -2.25 29.92 -3.30
CA PRO A 196 -2.63 31.26 -2.89
C PRO A 196 -4.16 31.42 -2.77
N GLY A 197 -4.61 32.49 -2.10
CA GLY A 197 -6.04 32.74 -1.90
C GLY A 197 -6.62 32.09 -0.63
N GLY A 198 -5.76 31.69 0.30
CA GLY A 198 -6.15 31.25 1.64
C GLY A 198 -6.75 29.84 1.70
N ILE A 199 -6.49 29.02 0.69
CA ILE A 199 -6.80 27.59 0.70
C ILE A 199 -5.76 26.90 1.58
N LYS A 200 -6.22 26.07 2.51
CA LYS A 200 -5.35 25.26 3.38
C LYS A 200 -5.99 23.90 3.54
N LEU A 201 -5.27 22.85 3.19
CA LEU A 201 -5.65 21.47 3.46
C LEU A 201 -4.62 20.85 4.40
N ARG A 202 -5.08 20.12 5.42
CA ARG A 202 -4.22 19.44 6.39
C ARG A 202 -4.62 17.98 6.52
N ALA A 203 -3.65 17.14 6.79
CA ALA A 203 -3.90 15.75 7.15
C ALA A 203 -4.82 15.68 8.38
N ALA A 204 -5.87 14.86 8.29
CA ALA A 204 -6.61 14.44 9.47
C ALA A 204 -5.64 13.80 10.48
N GLN A 205 -5.98 13.87 11.77
CA GLN A 205 -5.11 13.40 12.86
C GLN A 205 -5.81 12.28 13.64
N GLY A 206 -5.01 11.45 14.31
CA GLY A 206 -5.50 10.29 15.08
C GLY A 206 -5.80 9.06 14.21
N PHE A 207 -6.31 7.98 14.83
CA PHE A 207 -6.61 6.72 14.14
C PHE A 207 -7.65 6.91 13.02
N ASP A 208 -8.71 7.69 13.28
CA ASP A 208 -9.75 8.08 12.32
C ASP A 208 -9.23 8.71 11.01
N ALA A 209 -7.96 9.12 10.96
CA ALA A 209 -7.33 9.66 9.76
C ALA A 209 -7.01 8.58 8.71
N ALA A 210 -6.77 7.33 9.14
CA ALA A 210 -6.33 6.22 8.29
C ALA A 210 -7.17 4.93 8.47
N ASP A 211 -8.12 4.88 9.41
CA ASP A 211 -9.00 3.72 9.61
C ASP A 211 -9.83 3.35 8.39
N PHE A 212 -10.50 4.35 7.81
CA PHE A 212 -11.40 4.22 6.68
C PHE A 212 -11.12 5.34 5.67
N PHE A 213 -10.99 4.97 4.39
CA PHE A 213 -10.91 5.96 3.31
C PHE A 213 -12.24 6.68 3.12
N ILE A 214 -13.33 5.93 3.09
CA ILE A 214 -14.70 6.40 3.17
C ILE A 214 -15.47 5.35 3.97
N THR A 215 -16.61 5.70 4.56
CA THR A 215 -17.49 4.75 5.25
C THR A 215 -17.68 3.48 4.40
N GLY A 216 -17.35 2.31 4.95
CA GLY A 216 -17.37 1.01 4.27
C GLY A 216 -16.06 0.55 3.61
N TYR A 217 -15.05 1.41 3.44
CA TYR A 217 -13.74 1.06 2.87
C TYR A 217 -12.63 1.17 3.92
N TRP A 218 -12.35 0.06 4.61
CA TRP A 218 -11.32 0.00 5.66
C TRP A 218 -9.89 0.01 5.07
N ILE A 219 -8.93 0.59 5.79
CA ILE A 219 -7.50 0.52 5.45
C ILE A 219 -6.74 -0.06 6.64
N TRP A 220 -6.61 0.68 7.74
CA TRP A 220 -5.86 0.23 8.93
C TRP A 220 -6.74 -0.37 10.03
N ASN A 221 -8.07 -0.27 9.90
CA ASN A 221 -9.00 -0.64 10.96
C ASN A 221 -8.81 -2.09 11.48
N LYS A 222 -8.53 -3.07 10.60
CA LYS A 222 -8.28 -4.46 11.03
C LYS A 222 -7.01 -4.62 11.88
N ILE A 223 -5.96 -3.90 11.55
CA ILE A 223 -4.71 -3.89 12.34
C ILE A 223 -4.98 -3.25 13.70
N LEU A 224 -5.70 -2.14 13.74
CA LEU A 224 -6.03 -1.43 14.97
C LEU A 224 -6.96 -2.23 15.89
N GLU A 225 -7.99 -2.86 15.35
CA GLU A 225 -8.89 -3.74 16.11
C GLU A 225 -8.09 -4.86 16.79
N ASN A 226 -7.14 -5.48 16.08
CA ASN A 226 -6.32 -6.53 16.66
C ASN A 226 -5.26 -6.00 17.63
N LEU A 227 -4.60 -4.87 17.34
CA LEU A 227 -3.65 -4.24 18.27
C LEU A 227 -4.34 -3.89 19.59
N ALA A 228 -5.58 -3.38 19.53
CA ALA A 228 -6.36 -3.06 20.72
C ALA A 228 -6.59 -4.28 21.64
N THR A 229 -6.76 -5.48 21.07
CA THR A 229 -6.95 -6.68 21.90
C THR A 229 -5.77 -7.02 22.79
N ILE A 230 -4.53 -6.75 22.34
CA ILE A 230 -3.31 -7.04 23.11
C ILE A 230 -2.88 -5.87 23.99
N GLY A 231 -3.68 -4.79 24.05
CA GLY A 231 -3.47 -3.66 24.96
C GLY A 231 -2.93 -2.39 24.31
N TYR A 232 -3.03 -2.23 23.00
CA TYR A 232 -2.71 -0.96 22.35
C TYR A 232 -3.89 0.02 22.36
N ASP A 233 -3.58 1.28 22.63
CA ASP A 233 -4.51 2.40 22.60
C ASP A 233 -3.75 3.69 22.20
N PRO A 234 -4.39 4.88 22.14
CA PRO A 234 -3.70 6.12 21.76
C PRO A 234 -2.51 6.54 22.66
N SER A 235 -2.30 5.91 23.81
CA SER A 235 -1.19 6.20 24.74
C SER A 235 0.12 5.51 24.38
N ASN A 236 0.05 4.35 23.71
CA ASN A 236 1.21 3.53 23.33
C ASN A 236 1.25 3.19 21.83
N SER A 237 0.29 3.71 21.05
CA SER A 237 0.30 3.60 19.59
C SER A 237 -0.08 4.93 18.93
N PHE A 238 0.41 5.15 17.71
CA PHE A 238 0.17 6.39 16.97
C PHE A 238 0.12 6.16 15.47
N THR A 239 -0.82 6.83 14.82
CA THR A 239 -0.85 6.94 13.35
C THR A 239 -0.20 8.24 12.94
N ALA A 240 0.96 8.16 12.31
CA ALA A 240 1.70 9.28 11.75
C ALA A 240 1.07 9.73 10.43
N ALA A 241 -0.18 10.20 10.50
CA ALA A 241 -0.93 10.70 9.36
C ALA A 241 -0.28 11.97 8.77
N TYR A 242 -0.12 11.98 7.45
CA TYR A 242 0.53 13.07 6.72
C TYR A 242 -0.21 13.41 5.41
N ASP A 243 0.11 14.58 4.86
CA ASP A 243 -0.42 15.00 3.57
C ASP A 243 0.39 14.42 2.43
N TRP A 244 -0.06 13.28 1.93
CA TRP A 244 0.53 12.50 0.85
C TRP A 244 0.68 13.26 -0.49
N ARG A 245 0.14 14.47 -0.62
CA ARG A 245 0.32 15.31 -1.82
C ARG A 245 1.67 16.01 -1.86
N LEU A 246 2.24 16.32 -0.70
CA LEU A 246 3.47 17.11 -0.59
C LEU A 246 4.70 16.30 -1.00
N SER A 247 5.72 17.00 -1.49
CA SER A 247 7.05 16.40 -1.56
C SER A 247 7.57 16.09 -0.15
N TYR A 248 8.47 15.13 -0.02
CA TYR A 248 8.92 14.70 1.32
C TYR A 248 9.66 15.82 2.04
N ALA A 249 10.48 16.61 1.33
CA ALA A 249 11.05 17.84 1.90
C ALA A 249 9.96 18.82 2.37
N ASN A 250 8.88 18.99 1.59
CA ASN A 250 7.78 19.90 1.95
C ASN A 250 6.89 19.38 3.09
N LEU A 251 6.89 18.08 3.39
CA LEU A 251 6.26 17.55 4.61
C LEU A 251 6.85 18.20 5.86
N GLU A 252 8.18 18.40 5.88
CA GLU A 252 8.82 19.13 6.97
C GLU A 252 8.54 20.62 6.87
N VAL A 253 8.81 21.25 5.71
CA VAL A 253 8.66 22.71 5.54
C VAL A 253 7.27 23.20 5.92
N ARG A 254 6.20 22.50 5.52
CA ARG A 254 4.82 22.95 5.75
C ARG A 254 4.25 22.49 7.08
N ASP A 255 4.43 21.22 7.40
CA ASP A 255 3.70 20.55 8.50
C ASP A 255 4.58 20.19 9.69
N GLN A 256 5.91 20.34 9.57
CA GLN A 256 6.89 19.88 10.56
C GLN A 256 6.69 18.38 10.86
N TYR A 257 6.31 17.62 9.83
CA TYR A 257 5.87 16.24 9.98
C TYR A 257 6.97 15.34 10.58
N PHE A 258 8.21 15.45 10.09
CA PHE A 258 9.31 14.61 10.57
C PHE A 258 9.76 15.05 11.96
N THR A 259 9.77 16.35 12.25
CA THR A 259 10.01 16.85 13.63
C THR A 259 9.00 16.28 14.62
N ARG A 260 7.71 16.24 14.24
CA ARG A 260 6.65 15.65 15.08
C ARG A 260 6.80 14.15 15.23
N LEU A 261 7.14 13.44 14.15
CA LEU A 261 7.39 11.99 14.16
C LEU A 261 8.57 11.63 15.08
N LYS A 262 9.71 12.32 14.92
CA LYS A 262 10.88 12.20 15.80
C LYS A 262 10.48 12.39 17.27
N SER A 263 9.79 13.49 17.56
CA SER A 263 9.35 13.83 18.93
C SER A 263 8.44 12.76 19.53
N TYR A 264 7.52 12.19 18.73
CA TYR A 264 6.65 11.11 19.20
C TYR A 264 7.45 9.86 19.56
N ILE A 265 8.38 9.45 18.69
CA ILE A 265 9.21 8.25 18.92
C ILE A 265 10.09 8.43 20.17
N GLU A 266 10.74 9.59 20.33
CA GLU A 266 11.55 9.89 21.51
C GLU A 266 10.71 9.93 22.79
N MET A 267 9.51 10.50 22.71
CA MET A 267 8.58 10.53 23.84
C MET A 267 8.12 9.13 24.22
N ALA A 268 7.77 8.29 23.24
CA ALA A 268 7.36 6.91 23.48
C ALA A 268 8.48 6.12 24.16
N TYR A 269 9.72 6.28 23.70
CA TYR A 269 10.89 5.68 24.35
C TYR A 269 11.09 6.21 25.78
N LYS A 270 10.96 7.51 26.00
CA LYS A 270 11.10 8.12 27.33
C LYS A 270 10.05 7.63 28.33
N VAL A 271 8.83 7.37 27.87
CA VAL A 271 7.72 6.92 28.73
C VAL A 271 7.80 5.43 29.02
N THR A 272 8.16 4.62 28.02
CA THR A 272 8.11 3.15 28.12
C THR A 272 9.47 2.50 28.40
N GLY A 273 10.58 3.17 28.12
CA GLY A 273 11.92 2.60 28.09
C GLY A 273 12.16 1.62 26.94
N LYS A 274 11.24 1.55 25.97
CA LYS A 274 11.26 0.59 24.86
C LYS A 274 11.35 1.30 23.53
N LYS A 275 12.22 0.79 22.64
CA LYS A 275 12.36 1.26 21.26
C LYS A 275 11.08 0.99 20.47
N ALA A 276 10.74 1.88 19.53
CA ALA A 276 9.47 1.80 18.80
C ALA A 276 9.51 0.77 17.66
N VAL A 277 8.35 0.16 17.40
CA VAL A 277 8.07 -0.61 16.18
C VAL A 277 7.37 0.31 15.18
N LEU A 278 7.98 0.49 14.01
CA LEU A 278 7.46 1.34 12.95
C LEU A 278 6.84 0.47 11.85
N VAL A 279 5.55 0.64 11.58
CA VAL A 279 4.81 -0.12 10.57
C VAL A 279 4.45 0.81 9.43
N SER A 280 5.03 0.58 8.25
CA SER A 280 4.77 1.38 7.06
C SER A 280 4.02 0.58 6.00
N HIS A 281 3.17 1.24 5.23
CA HIS A 281 2.47 0.61 4.09
C HIS A 281 2.70 1.39 2.80
N SER A 282 2.97 0.69 1.69
CA SER A 282 3.02 1.30 0.35
C SER A 282 4.01 2.49 0.29
N MET A 283 3.55 3.66 -0.18
CA MET A 283 4.33 4.91 -0.19
C MET A 283 4.83 5.33 1.21
N GLY A 284 4.15 4.92 2.28
CA GLY A 284 4.58 5.19 3.66
C GLY A 284 5.96 4.60 3.96
N SER A 285 6.34 3.50 3.29
CA SER A 285 7.69 2.91 3.41
C SER A 285 8.77 3.81 2.83
N GLN A 286 8.48 4.51 1.72
CA GLN A 286 9.39 5.51 1.15
C GLN A 286 9.49 6.76 2.05
N VAL A 287 8.37 7.18 2.66
CA VAL A 287 8.36 8.29 3.63
C VAL A 287 9.19 7.95 4.87
N LEU A 288 9.07 6.73 5.37
CA LEU A 288 9.85 6.27 6.52
C LEU A 288 11.35 6.13 6.18
N PHE A 289 11.67 5.62 4.98
CA PHE A 289 13.05 5.57 4.50
C PHE A 289 13.67 6.99 4.42
N TYR A 290 12.95 7.95 3.84
CA TYR A 290 13.37 9.36 3.83
C TYR A 290 13.53 9.93 5.25
N PHE A 291 12.62 9.60 6.16
CA PHE A 291 12.69 10.04 7.56
C PHE A 291 13.99 9.58 8.24
N PHE A 292 14.47 8.37 7.97
CA PHE A 292 15.72 7.90 8.58
C PHE A 292 16.94 8.73 8.16
N HIS A 293 17.01 9.16 6.90
CA HIS A 293 18.06 10.08 6.46
C HIS A 293 17.86 11.48 7.04
N TRP A 294 16.61 11.97 7.04
CA TRP A 294 16.29 13.27 7.60
C TRP A 294 16.67 13.35 9.07
N VAL A 295 16.34 12.34 9.88
CA VAL A 295 16.59 12.36 11.34
C VAL A 295 18.08 12.28 11.67
N ALA A 296 18.86 11.52 10.89
CA ALA A 296 20.31 11.44 11.08
C ALA A 296 21.03 12.73 10.62
N SER A 297 20.51 13.41 9.60
CA SER A 297 21.16 14.56 8.97
C SER A 297 21.22 15.80 9.89
N PRO A 298 22.37 16.48 9.99
CA PRO A 298 22.49 17.77 10.70
C PRO A 298 21.62 18.88 10.10
N ASN A 299 21.29 18.79 8.81
CA ASN A 299 20.42 19.75 8.13
C ASN A 299 18.93 19.36 8.22
N GLY A 300 18.62 18.23 8.86
CA GLY A 300 17.28 17.72 9.07
C GLY A 300 16.94 17.69 10.55
N GLY A 301 16.81 16.49 11.09
CA GLY A 301 16.42 16.24 12.48
C GLY A 301 17.57 16.33 13.48
N ASP A 302 18.82 16.35 13.05
CA ASP A 302 20.02 16.46 13.91
C ASP A 302 20.02 15.46 15.09
N GLY A 303 19.57 14.23 14.82
CA GLY A 303 19.60 13.11 15.77
C GLY A 303 20.94 12.36 15.76
N GLY A 304 21.73 12.51 14.69
CA GLY A 304 22.95 11.76 14.45
C GLY A 304 22.70 10.34 13.91
N ASP A 305 23.74 9.70 13.39
CA ASP A 305 23.67 8.37 12.77
C ASP A 305 23.12 7.27 13.72
N ASN A 306 23.34 7.43 15.03
CA ASN A 306 22.91 6.45 16.04
C ASN A 306 21.43 6.57 16.42
N TRP A 307 20.72 7.63 16.01
CA TRP A 307 19.34 7.87 16.47
C TRP A 307 18.42 6.70 16.18
N VAL A 308 18.52 6.11 14.98
CA VAL A 308 17.68 4.95 14.63
C VAL A 308 18.01 3.76 15.52
N ASP A 309 19.30 3.52 15.78
CA ASP A 309 19.73 2.45 16.68
C ASP A 309 19.21 2.68 18.10
N ASP A 310 19.21 3.91 18.59
CA ASP A 310 18.81 4.24 19.96
C ASP A 310 17.29 4.13 20.19
N TYR A 311 16.47 4.46 19.17
CA TYR A 311 15.03 4.68 19.36
C TYR A 311 14.11 3.72 18.59
N VAL A 312 14.60 3.00 17.59
CA VAL A 312 13.79 2.12 16.73
C VAL A 312 14.22 0.66 16.91
N ASP A 313 13.27 -0.20 17.27
CA ASP A 313 13.53 -1.64 17.40
C ASP A 313 13.39 -2.32 16.04
N THR A 314 12.26 -2.07 15.39
CA THR A 314 11.86 -2.80 14.21
C THR A 314 11.16 -1.87 13.20
N TRP A 315 11.48 -2.05 11.92
CA TRP A 315 10.71 -1.54 10.80
C TRP A 315 9.97 -2.69 10.11
N ILE A 316 8.65 -2.66 10.15
CA ILE A 316 7.76 -3.53 9.37
C ILE A 316 7.37 -2.81 8.08
N ASN A 317 7.97 -3.21 6.96
CA ASN A 317 7.69 -2.72 5.63
C ASN A 317 6.60 -3.57 4.97
N VAL A 318 5.36 -3.08 4.93
CA VAL A 318 4.21 -3.76 4.31
C VAL A 318 3.97 -3.26 2.89
N SER A 319 4.17 -4.12 1.88
CA SER A 319 3.96 -3.79 0.46
C SER A 319 4.61 -2.48 0.02
N GLY A 320 5.81 -2.16 0.55
CA GLY A 320 6.51 -0.92 0.22
C GLY A 320 6.91 -0.85 -1.26
N CYS A 321 6.61 0.26 -1.92
CA CYS A 321 7.02 0.53 -3.30
C CYS A 321 8.45 1.08 -3.36
N MET A 322 9.42 0.32 -2.86
CA MET A 322 10.79 0.82 -2.65
C MET A 322 11.47 1.30 -3.93
N LEU A 323 11.11 0.76 -5.10
CA LEU A 323 11.61 1.20 -6.41
C LEU A 323 10.56 1.97 -7.23
N GLY A 324 9.53 2.50 -6.56
CA GLY A 324 8.38 3.15 -7.19
C GLY A 324 7.31 2.16 -7.68
N ALA A 325 6.27 2.68 -8.33
CA ALA A 325 5.21 1.90 -8.96
C ALA A 325 5.11 2.30 -10.43
N LEU A 326 5.17 1.31 -11.34
CA LEU A 326 5.18 1.59 -12.78
C LEU A 326 3.93 2.34 -13.25
N LYS A 327 2.77 2.08 -12.64
CA LYS A 327 1.52 2.83 -12.88
C LYS A 327 1.60 4.33 -12.53
N GLY A 328 2.61 4.75 -11.78
CA GLY A 328 2.83 6.17 -11.48
C GLY A 328 3.12 7.00 -12.73
N LEU A 329 3.87 6.44 -13.70
CA LEU A 329 4.24 7.15 -14.93
C LEU A 329 3.02 7.46 -15.84
N PRO A 330 2.16 6.50 -16.24
CA PRO A 330 0.98 6.82 -17.04
C PRO A 330 0.00 7.73 -16.29
N ALA A 331 -0.09 7.64 -14.94
CA ALA A 331 -0.94 8.53 -14.16
C ALA A 331 -0.56 10.00 -14.36
N VAL A 332 0.74 10.34 -14.29
CA VAL A 332 1.19 11.73 -14.48
C VAL A 332 1.36 12.13 -15.96
N LEU A 333 1.56 11.16 -16.85
CA LEU A 333 1.73 11.40 -18.29
C LEU A 333 0.39 11.67 -19.00
N SER A 334 -0.60 10.79 -18.82
CA SER A 334 -1.87 10.83 -19.56
C SER A 334 -3.10 10.88 -18.66
N GLY A 335 -2.95 10.77 -17.33
CA GLY A 335 -4.08 10.75 -16.40
C GLY A 335 -4.86 9.43 -16.44
N GLU A 336 -4.21 8.35 -16.91
CA GLU A 336 -4.79 7.02 -17.09
C GLU A 336 -4.05 5.97 -16.23
N MET A 337 -4.79 4.98 -15.73
CA MET A 337 -4.27 3.79 -15.05
C MET A 337 -5.26 2.64 -15.31
N LYS A 338 -4.85 1.37 -15.20
CA LYS A 338 -5.74 0.22 -15.45
C LYS A 338 -7.07 0.31 -14.70
N ASP A 339 -7.03 0.76 -13.44
CA ASP A 339 -8.22 0.93 -12.62
C ASP A 339 -9.20 1.97 -13.23
N THR A 340 -8.73 3.05 -13.85
CA THR A 340 -9.64 3.99 -14.54
C THR A 340 -10.02 3.54 -15.95
N ALA A 341 -9.22 2.68 -16.59
CA ALA A 341 -9.50 2.12 -17.90
C ALA A 341 -10.47 0.92 -17.87
N GLN A 342 -10.63 0.25 -16.71
CA GLN A 342 -11.35 -1.03 -16.60
C GLN A 342 -12.37 -1.12 -15.46
N LEU A 343 -12.54 -0.08 -14.64
CA LEU A 343 -13.56 -0.13 -13.59
C LEU A 343 -14.96 -0.31 -14.20
N ASN A 344 -15.78 -1.14 -13.52
CA ASN A 344 -17.21 -1.25 -13.76
C ASN A 344 -17.80 0.15 -13.94
N ALA A 345 -18.75 0.27 -14.87
CA ALA A 345 -19.37 1.51 -15.30
C ALA A 345 -19.65 2.51 -14.18
N PHE A 346 -19.90 2.13 -12.92
CA PHE A 346 -20.09 3.04 -11.79
C PHE A 346 -18.89 3.97 -11.45
N ALA A 347 -17.65 3.48 -11.40
CA ALA A 347 -16.50 4.32 -11.02
C ALA A 347 -15.92 5.11 -12.22
N VAL A 348 -16.01 4.54 -13.43
CA VAL A 348 -15.74 5.24 -14.71
C VAL A 348 -16.80 6.32 -14.97
N TYR A 349 -18.08 6.06 -14.67
CA TYR A 349 -19.16 7.05 -14.85
C TYR A 349 -19.18 8.15 -13.78
N GLY A 350 -18.49 7.94 -12.65
CA GLY A 350 -18.17 8.99 -11.69
C GLY A 350 -16.95 9.80 -12.15
N LEU A 351 -15.75 9.20 -12.12
CA LEU A 351 -14.51 9.94 -12.33
C LEU A 351 -14.29 10.47 -13.75
N GLU A 352 -14.66 9.76 -14.81
CA GLU A 352 -14.55 10.30 -16.19
C GLU A 352 -15.62 11.36 -16.49
N LYS A 353 -16.75 11.31 -15.80
CA LYS A 353 -17.80 12.33 -15.91
C LYS A 353 -17.46 13.58 -15.10
N PHE A 354 -16.66 13.46 -14.04
CA PHE A 354 -16.26 14.57 -13.18
C PHE A 354 -14.89 15.15 -13.55
N LEU A 355 -13.90 14.41 -14.03
CA LEU A 355 -12.60 14.96 -14.45
C LEU A 355 -12.12 14.34 -15.76
N SER A 356 -11.75 15.19 -16.72
CA SER A 356 -11.11 14.76 -17.97
C SER A 356 -9.72 14.16 -17.71
N ARG A 357 -9.18 13.41 -18.68
CA ARG A 357 -7.82 12.84 -18.61
C ARG A 357 -6.76 13.92 -18.34
N GLU A 358 -6.88 15.05 -19.03
CA GLU A 358 -6.01 16.21 -18.84
C GLU A 358 -6.12 16.80 -17.43
N GLU A 359 -7.35 16.95 -16.90
CA GLU A 359 -7.56 17.44 -15.54
C GLU A 359 -6.97 16.49 -14.50
N ARG A 360 -7.02 15.17 -14.73
CA ARG A 360 -6.40 14.17 -13.86
C ARG A 360 -4.88 14.21 -13.93
N ALA A 361 -4.31 14.27 -15.13
CA ALA A 361 -2.87 14.39 -15.33
C ALA A 361 -2.34 15.67 -14.66
N GLU A 362 -3.01 16.80 -14.85
CA GLU A 362 -2.67 18.06 -14.18
C GLU A 362 -2.78 17.95 -12.65
N LEU A 363 -3.85 17.32 -12.14
CA LEU A 363 -4.05 17.10 -10.71
C LEU A 363 -2.92 16.29 -10.09
N PHE A 364 -2.56 15.15 -10.69
CA PHE A 364 -1.49 14.29 -10.19
C PHE A 364 -0.11 14.95 -10.28
N ARG A 365 0.15 15.72 -11.36
CA ARG A 365 1.38 16.52 -11.48
C ARG A 365 1.48 17.62 -10.42
N ALA A 366 0.35 18.20 -10.01
CA ALA A 366 0.28 19.19 -8.93
C ALA A 366 0.33 18.59 -7.51
N MET A 367 0.61 17.28 -7.38
CA MET A 367 0.79 16.56 -6.12
C MET A 367 2.15 15.85 -6.15
N PRO A 368 3.27 16.55 -5.93
CA PRO A 368 4.61 15.99 -6.06
C PRO A 368 4.82 14.73 -5.22
N GLY A 369 4.11 14.56 -4.10
CA GLY A 369 4.13 13.33 -3.31
C GLY A 369 3.76 12.07 -4.12
N ILE A 370 2.88 12.18 -5.11
CA ILE A 370 2.56 11.06 -6.04
C ILE A 370 3.76 10.74 -6.94
N SER A 371 4.50 11.76 -7.38
CA SER A 371 5.66 11.60 -8.26
C SER A 371 6.88 10.99 -7.56
N SER A 372 6.85 10.88 -6.22
CA SER A 372 7.84 10.13 -5.43
C SER A 372 7.88 8.64 -5.80
N MET A 373 6.76 8.11 -6.30
CA MET A 373 6.60 6.72 -6.72
C MET A 373 6.96 6.49 -8.19
N LEU A 374 7.53 7.49 -8.89
CA LEU A 374 8.04 7.25 -10.23
C LEU A 374 9.14 6.16 -10.19
N PRO A 375 9.22 5.30 -11.21
CA PRO A 375 10.13 4.15 -11.18
C PRO A 375 11.59 4.55 -11.02
N MET A 376 12.32 3.85 -10.15
CA MET A 376 13.74 4.10 -9.87
C MET A 376 14.62 3.02 -10.51
N GLY A 377 15.87 3.38 -10.85
CA GLY A 377 16.88 2.44 -11.35
C GLY A 377 16.91 2.23 -12.86
N GLY A 378 16.00 2.88 -13.61
CA GLY A 378 16.01 2.92 -15.07
C GLY A 378 16.20 1.55 -15.73
N ASN A 379 17.07 1.50 -16.75
CA ASN A 379 17.33 0.27 -17.50
C ASN A 379 18.02 -0.83 -16.66
N ALA A 380 18.68 -0.49 -15.55
CA ALA A 380 19.37 -1.47 -14.71
C ALA A 380 18.39 -2.38 -13.96
N VAL A 381 17.25 -1.81 -13.52
CA VAL A 381 16.19 -2.52 -12.80
C VAL A 381 15.09 -3.00 -13.72
N TRP A 382 14.63 -2.17 -14.66
CA TRP A 382 13.42 -2.45 -15.43
C TRP A 382 13.66 -3.03 -16.82
N GLY A 383 14.93 -3.19 -17.20
CA GLY A 383 15.33 -3.72 -18.51
C GLY A 383 15.42 -2.66 -19.60
N ASN A 384 15.77 -3.11 -20.81
CA ASN A 384 15.89 -2.29 -22.01
C ASN A 384 15.10 -2.90 -23.18
N GLY A 385 15.19 -2.32 -24.38
CA GLY A 385 14.42 -2.80 -25.54
C GLY A 385 14.66 -4.25 -25.99
N SER A 386 15.57 -4.99 -25.35
CA SER A 386 15.89 -6.39 -25.66
C SER A 386 15.67 -7.38 -24.50
N TRP A 387 15.56 -6.92 -23.25
CA TRP A 387 15.44 -7.79 -22.09
C TRP A 387 14.87 -7.02 -20.87
N ALA A 388 14.23 -7.72 -19.94
CA ALA A 388 14.00 -7.28 -18.58
C ALA A 388 14.20 -8.44 -17.58
N PRO A 389 14.51 -8.16 -16.29
CA PRO A 389 14.73 -9.22 -15.30
C PRO A 389 13.52 -10.15 -15.12
N ASP A 390 12.32 -9.58 -15.27
CA ASP A 390 11.03 -10.21 -15.05
C ASP A 390 10.34 -10.67 -16.34
N ASP A 391 11.09 -10.80 -17.44
CA ASP A 391 10.56 -11.33 -18.71
C ASP A 391 10.01 -12.76 -18.53
N PRO A 392 8.84 -13.09 -19.11
CA PRO A 392 8.28 -14.42 -19.01
C PRO A 392 9.19 -15.45 -19.72
N PRO A 393 9.42 -16.63 -19.12
CA PRO A 393 10.17 -17.68 -19.77
C PRO A 393 9.48 -18.10 -21.07
N ASP A 394 10.28 -18.45 -22.08
CA ASP A 394 9.82 -18.99 -23.36
C ASP A 394 8.98 -18.04 -24.25
N THR A 395 9.09 -16.73 -24.02
CA THR A 395 8.46 -15.73 -24.91
C THR A 395 9.49 -14.84 -25.62
N ASN A 396 9.17 -14.46 -26.85
CA ASN A 396 9.91 -13.42 -27.59
C ASN A 396 9.49 -11.99 -27.19
N ALA A 397 8.62 -11.85 -26.18
CA ALA A 397 8.10 -10.57 -25.72
C ALA A 397 8.90 -10.11 -24.50
N THR A 398 9.41 -8.89 -24.55
CA THR A 398 10.14 -8.28 -23.42
C THR A 398 9.33 -7.18 -22.77
N PHE A 399 9.35 -7.15 -21.44
CA PHE A 399 8.82 -6.06 -20.62
C PHE A 399 9.78 -4.86 -20.52
N GLY A 400 10.99 -4.95 -21.09
CA GLY A 400 11.95 -3.85 -21.06
C GLY A 400 11.52 -2.66 -21.94
N SER A 401 10.61 -2.88 -22.88
CA SER A 401 9.84 -1.81 -23.54
C SER A 401 8.64 -1.42 -22.68
N PHE A 402 8.67 -0.22 -22.11
CA PHE A 402 7.66 0.27 -21.15
C PHE A 402 6.50 1.01 -21.83
N ILE A 403 6.80 1.96 -22.73
CA ILE A 403 5.79 2.60 -23.59
C ILE A 403 5.99 2.08 -25.01
N ASN A 404 4.96 1.43 -25.53
CA ASN A 404 4.93 0.86 -26.86
C ASN A 404 4.01 1.66 -27.76
N PHE A 405 4.42 1.90 -29.00
CA PHE A 405 3.57 2.55 -30.00
C PHE A 405 3.35 1.60 -31.17
N LYS A 406 2.11 1.50 -31.62
CA LYS A 406 1.81 0.73 -32.83
C LYS A 406 2.12 1.56 -34.07
N THR A 407 2.75 0.95 -35.06
CA THR A 407 2.97 1.55 -36.38
C THR A 407 1.62 1.70 -37.09
N TYR A 408 1.15 2.93 -37.26
CA TYR A 408 0.00 3.25 -38.09
C TYR A 408 0.49 4.11 -39.26
N ASN A 409 0.17 3.73 -40.51
CA ASN A 409 0.45 4.52 -41.72
C ASN A 409 1.92 4.96 -41.92
N GLY A 410 2.89 4.13 -41.55
CA GLY A 410 4.31 4.36 -41.87
C GLY A 410 5.06 5.34 -40.95
N THR A 411 4.38 5.99 -39.99
CA THR A 411 5.05 6.67 -38.87
C THR A 411 5.41 5.64 -37.79
N SER A 412 6.68 5.29 -37.70
CA SER A 412 7.21 4.46 -36.63
C SER A 412 7.58 5.35 -35.45
N TYR A 413 6.81 5.28 -34.37
CA TYR A 413 7.25 5.84 -33.10
C TYR A 413 8.18 4.85 -32.42
N LYS A 414 9.19 5.38 -31.73
CA LYS A 414 10.17 4.57 -31.01
C LYS A 414 9.53 4.08 -29.72
N ASN A 415 9.52 2.77 -29.52
CA ASN A 415 9.24 2.16 -28.23
C ASN A 415 10.25 2.64 -27.18
N MET A 416 9.78 2.91 -25.97
CA MET A 416 10.60 3.55 -24.93
C MET A 416 10.77 2.62 -23.73
N THR A 417 11.99 2.53 -23.22
CA THR A 417 12.24 1.91 -21.91
C THR A 417 11.69 2.78 -20.77
N VAL A 418 11.78 2.32 -19.52
CA VAL A 418 11.38 3.13 -18.36
C VAL A 418 12.18 4.43 -18.29
N GLU A 419 13.50 4.36 -18.53
CA GLU A 419 14.39 5.53 -18.53
C GLU A 419 14.00 6.52 -19.63
N GLU A 420 13.83 6.04 -20.88
CA GLU A 420 13.41 6.88 -22.00
C GLU A 420 12.00 7.46 -21.82
N SER A 421 11.11 6.74 -21.12
CA SER A 421 9.75 7.20 -20.81
C SER A 421 9.74 8.31 -19.77
N LEU A 422 10.65 8.27 -18.79
CA LEU A 422 10.83 9.36 -17.82
C LEU A 422 11.38 10.62 -18.50
N ASP A 423 12.33 10.47 -19.43
CA ASP A 423 12.83 11.58 -20.24
C ASP A 423 11.71 12.15 -21.13
N TYR A 424 10.89 11.28 -21.74
CA TYR A 424 9.74 11.70 -22.52
C TYR A 424 8.72 12.46 -21.67
N LEU A 425 8.42 11.99 -20.46
CA LEU A 425 7.56 12.69 -19.49
C LEU A 425 8.10 14.10 -19.22
N LYS A 426 9.38 14.23 -18.90
CA LYS A 426 10.01 15.55 -18.64
C LYS A 426 9.95 16.47 -19.86
N ASN A 427 10.16 15.93 -21.05
CA ASN A 427 10.16 16.73 -22.29
C ASN A 427 8.77 17.14 -22.78
N THR A 428 7.71 16.47 -22.31
CA THR A 428 6.33 16.70 -22.79
C THR A 428 5.41 17.32 -21.76
N THR A 429 5.87 17.49 -20.53
CA THR A 429 5.13 18.16 -19.45
C THR A 429 5.65 19.58 -19.23
N GLU A 430 4.94 20.36 -18.41
CA GLU A 430 5.29 21.76 -18.19
C GLU A 430 6.51 21.91 -17.26
N ASP A 431 7.31 22.95 -17.50
CA ASP A 431 8.53 23.24 -16.72
C ASP A 431 8.33 23.28 -15.20
N TRP A 432 7.16 23.71 -14.73
CA TRP A 432 6.88 23.76 -13.30
C TRP A 432 6.85 22.37 -12.67
N TYR A 433 6.34 21.37 -13.39
CA TYR A 433 6.29 19.99 -12.93
C TYR A 433 7.68 19.36 -12.94
N VAL A 434 8.43 19.55 -14.03
CA VAL A 434 9.82 19.09 -14.14
C VAL A 434 10.68 19.62 -13.00
N ARG A 435 10.61 20.93 -12.71
CA ARG A 435 11.31 21.54 -11.58
C ARG A 435 10.93 20.94 -10.22
N GLN A 436 9.67 20.59 -10.01
CA GLN A 436 9.25 19.96 -8.75
C GLN A 436 9.84 18.56 -8.59
N ILE A 437 9.81 17.73 -9.64
CA ILE A 437 10.38 16.38 -9.58
C ILE A 437 11.88 16.45 -9.37
N GLU A 438 12.61 17.18 -10.21
CA GLU A 438 14.08 17.23 -10.18
C GLU A 438 14.61 17.95 -8.93
N GLY A 439 13.80 18.82 -8.34
CA GLY A 439 14.08 19.47 -7.06
C GLY A 439 13.81 18.59 -5.84
N SER A 440 13.08 17.47 -5.98
CA SER A 440 12.62 16.66 -4.84
C SER A 440 13.09 15.20 -4.88
N TYR A 441 13.30 14.62 -6.06
CA TYR A 441 13.46 13.18 -6.23
C TYR A 441 14.54 12.84 -7.26
N SER A 442 15.19 11.70 -7.04
CA SER A 442 16.12 11.08 -7.97
C SER A 442 15.66 9.65 -8.32
N GLN A 443 15.98 9.21 -9.54
CA GLN A 443 15.66 7.87 -10.06
C GLN A 443 16.93 7.09 -10.46
N GLY A 444 18.10 7.57 -10.03
CA GLY A 444 19.40 7.01 -10.40
C GLY A 444 19.80 5.74 -9.64
N VAL A 445 21.07 5.36 -9.80
CA VAL A 445 21.72 4.25 -9.10
C VAL A 445 23.12 4.70 -8.68
N ALA A 446 23.48 4.48 -7.41
CA ALA A 446 24.85 4.62 -6.93
C ALA A 446 25.60 3.28 -7.09
N HIS A 447 26.70 3.30 -7.80
CA HIS A 447 27.50 2.11 -8.09
C HIS A 447 28.62 1.87 -7.07
N THR A 448 28.94 2.85 -6.23
CA THR A 448 30.01 2.74 -5.23
C THR A 448 29.58 3.23 -3.85
N THR A 449 30.23 2.73 -2.80
CA THR A 449 30.08 3.20 -1.42
C THR A 449 30.41 4.68 -1.30
N LYS A 450 31.37 5.18 -2.10
CA LYS A 450 31.70 6.59 -2.16
C LYS A 450 30.52 7.44 -2.65
N GLU A 451 29.88 7.02 -3.74
CA GLU A 451 28.69 7.70 -4.27
C GLU A 451 27.55 7.69 -3.26
N VAL A 452 27.30 6.56 -2.60
CA VAL A 452 26.29 6.48 -1.52
C VAL A 452 26.59 7.50 -0.41
N ASN A 453 27.83 7.56 0.08
CA ASN A 453 28.22 8.52 1.13
C ASN A 453 28.11 9.99 0.70
N GLU A 454 28.30 10.29 -0.59
CA GLU A 454 28.06 11.62 -1.14
C GLU A 454 26.56 11.92 -1.23
N ASN A 455 25.76 10.93 -1.64
CA ASN A 455 24.31 11.04 -1.78
C ASN A 455 23.58 11.22 -0.44
N GLU A 456 24.12 10.72 0.67
CA GLU A 456 23.59 10.98 2.03
C GLU A 456 23.47 12.49 2.35
N LYS A 457 24.20 13.35 1.64
CA LYS A 457 24.17 14.82 1.84
C LYS A 457 23.11 15.52 0.99
N ASP A 458 22.45 14.81 0.07
CA ASP A 458 21.48 15.36 -0.87
C ASP A 458 20.07 14.85 -0.55
N PRO A 459 19.18 15.70 0.03
CA PRO A 459 17.82 15.31 0.36
C PRO A 459 16.99 14.77 -0.80
N ARG A 460 17.34 15.13 -2.05
CA ARG A 460 16.65 14.63 -3.25
C ARG A 460 16.84 13.13 -3.47
N LYS A 461 17.88 12.56 -2.86
CA LYS A 461 18.26 11.16 -3.01
C LYS A 461 17.82 10.28 -1.85
N TRP A 462 17.45 10.87 -0.71
CA TRP A 462 17.06 10.13 0.51
C TRP A 462 15.86 9.20 0.36
N ILE A 463 15.04 9.38 -0.69
CA ILE A 463 13.97 8.44 -1.00
C ILE A 463 14.48 7.17 -1.72
N ASN A 464 15.59 7.27 -2.45
CA ASN A 464 16.01 6.28 -3.43
C ASN A 464 16.96 5.25 -2.78
N PRO A 465 16.49 4.03 -2.48
CA PRO A 465 17.30 3.02 -1.82
C PRO A 465 18.38 2.41 -2.74
N LEU A 466 18.43 2.81 -4.01
CA LEU A 466 19.51 2.50 -4.95
C LEU A 466 20.62 3.56 -4.95
N GLU A 467 20.44 4.68 -4.25
CA GLU A 467 21.41 5.77 -4.15
C GLU A 467 21.87 6.06 -2.73
N THR A 468 21.08 5.68 -1.73
CA THR A 468 21.36 5.89 -0.31
C THR A 468 21.34 4.58 0.47
N ARG A 469 21.89 4.59 1.68
CA ARG A 469 22.02 3.39 2.51
C ARG A 469 20.92 3.27 3.57
N LEU A 470 20.74 2.07 4.10
CA LEU A 470 20.06 1.86 5.37
C LEU A 470 20.75 2.65 6.51
N PRO A 471 20.03 2.92 7.61
CA PRO A 471 20.58 3.62 8.77
C PRO A 471 21.78 2.86 9.37
N LEU A 472 22.70 3.57 10.05
CA LEU A 472 23.80 2.92 10.77
C LEU A 472 23.31 2.35 12.11
N ALA A 473 22.39 1.38 12.04
CA ALA A 473 21.68 0.84 13.18
C ALA A 473 21.78 -0.69 13.21
N PRO A 474 22.88 -1.26 13.72
CA PRO A 474 23.08 -2.72 13.72
C PRO A 474 22.02 -3.48 14.54
N ASN A 475 21.33 -2.83 15.48
CA ASN A 475 20.27 -3.45 16.28
C ASN A 475 18.88 -3.32 15.64
N LEU A 476 18.75 -2.60 14.53
CA LEU A 476 17.50 -2.49 13.79
C LEU A 476 17.15 -3.84 13.15
N LYS A 477 15.88 -4.23 13.25
CA LYS A 477 15.30 -5.36 12.51
C LYS A 477 14.39 -4.83 11.40
N ILE A 478 14.51 -5.35 10.19
CA ILE A 478 13.61 -5.02 9.08
C ILE A 478 12.81 -6.27 8.70
N PHE A 479 11.49 -6.16 8.68
CA PHE A 479 10.60 -7.17 8.14
C PHE A 479 9.95 -6.67 6.86
N CYS A 480 10.17 -7.36 5.74
CA CYS A 480 9.52 -7.05 4.48
C CYS A 480 8.38 -8.03 4.22
N PHE A 481 7.15 -7.55 4.35
CA PHE A 481 5.93 -8.32 4.14
C PHE A 481 5.20 -7.81 2.90
N TYR A 482 5.01 -8.64 1.89
CA TYR A 482 4.30 -8.22 0.69
C TYR A 482 3.52 -9.34 0.02
N GLY A 483 2.46 -8.93 -0.67
CA GLY A 483 1.66 -9.80 -1.50
C GLY A 483 2.35 -10.14 -2.81
N PHE A 484 2.09 -11.32 -3.35
CA PHE A 484 2.51 -11.65 -4.72
C PHE A 484 1.48 -12.56 -5.41
N GLY A 485 1.61 -12.69 -6.74
CA GLY A 485 0.74 -13.54 -7.55
C GLY A 485 -0.53 -12.86 -8.04
N LYS A 486 -0.72 -11.56 -7.77
CA LYS A 486 -1.78 -10.75 -8.38
C LYS A 486 -1.21 -9.92 -9.53
N PRO A 487 -1.73 -10.02 -10.77
CA PRO A 487 -1.18 -9.30 -11.92
C PRO A 487 -1.15 -7.78 -11.71
N ALA A 488 0.02 -7.16 -11.87
CA ALA A 488 0.25 -5.72 -11.73
C ALA A 488 0.64 -5.09 -13.09
N GLU A 489 0.36 -3.81 -13.29
CA GLU A 489 0.67 -3.12 -14.55
C GLU A 489 2.19 -3.06 -14.78
N ARG A 490 2.67 -3.48 -15.96
CA ARG A 490 4.11 -3.62 -16.24
C ARG A 490 4.57 -2.82 -17.46
N SER A 491 3.70 -2.63 -18.46
CA SER A 491 4.01 -1.90 -19.70
C SER A 491 2.71 -1.49 -20.39
N TYR A 492 2.78 -0.54 -21.33
CA TYR A 492 1.62 0.11 -21.92
C TYR A 492 1.75 0.24 -23.44
N PHE A 493 0.63 0.14 -24.14
CA PHE A 493 0.48 0.57 -25.53
C PHE A 493 -0.18 1.94 -25.56
N TYR A 494 0.51 2.89 -26.18
CA TYR A 494 0.04 4.25 -26.38
C TYR A 494 -0.25 4.51 -27.85
N ARG A 495 -1.17 5.44 -28.06
CA ARG A 495 -1.45 6.06 -29.35
C ARG A 495 -1.28 7.57 -29.21
N ASN A 496 -0.91 8.23 -30.30
CA ASN A 496 -0.95 9.68 -30.33
C ASN A 496 -2.39 10.15 -30.48
N GLU A 497 -2.72 11.20 -29.74
CA GLU A 497 -4.00 11.88 -29.83
C GLU A 497 -3.75 13.37 -30.08
N PRO A 498 -3.29 13.77 -31.29
CA PRO A 498 -3.14 15.18 -31.63
C PRO A 498 -4.53 15.78 -31.82
N SER A 499 -5.19 16.10 -30.71
CA SER A 499 -6.47 16.77 -30.67
C SER A 499 -6.27 18.25 -30.33
N PRO A 500 -6.86 19.18 -31.10
CA PRO A 500 -6.83 20.60 -30.73
C PRO A 500 -7.61 20.90 -29.44
N LEU A 501 -8.30 19.91 -28.86
CA LEU A 501 -9.12 20.03 -27.66
C LEU A 501 -8.40 19.58 -26.38
N THR A 502 -7.21 18.96 -26.48
CA THR A 502 -6.48 18.44 -25.31
C THR A 502 -5.01 18.80 -25.41
N SER A 503 -4.37 19.15 -24.29
CA SER A 503 -2.91 19.34 -24.25
C SER A 503 -2.11 18.03 -24.19
N LEU A 504 -2.79 16.89 -23.98
CA LEU A 504 -2.15 15.58 -23.94
C LEU A 504 -1.70 15.14 -25.33
N ASN A 505 -0.43 14.79 -25.47
CA ASN A 505 0.14 14.32 -26.73
C ASN A 505 -0.17 12.83 -26.99
N VAL A 506 -0.32 12.05 -25.92
CA VAL A 506 -0.43 10.59 -25.95
C VAL A 506 -1.51 10.09 -25.00
N THR A 507 -2.22 9.02 -25.39
CA THR A 507 -3.19 8.30 -24.56
C THR A 507 -2.99 6.80 -24.68
N ILE A 508 -3.38 6.03 -23.66
CA ILE A 508 -3.35 4.57 -23.72
C ILE A 508 -4.29 4.10 -24.83
N ASP A 509 -3.81 3.20 -25.70
CA ASP A 509 -4.62 2.59 -26.75
C ASP A 509 -5.54 1.53 -26.16
N THR A 510 -6.63 1.97 -25.50
CA THR A 510 -7.59 1.09 -24.85
C THR A 510 -8.37 0.21 -25.82
N ALA A 511 -8.35 0.53 -27.12
CA ALA A 511 -8.91 -0.31 -28.17
C ALA A 511 -8.02 -1.52 -28.50
N PHE A 512 -6.76 -1.51 -28.05
CA PHE A 512 -5.84 -2.61 -28.27
C PHE A 512 -5.96 -3.66 -27.17
N SER A 513 -6.24 -4.89 -27.54
CA SER A 513 -6.22 -6.05 -26.64
C SER A 513 -5.73 -7.27 -27.40
N GLN A 514 -4.88 -8.07 -26.78
CA GLN A 514 -4.27 -9.24 -27.39
C GLN A 514 -4.08 -10.34 -26.33
N GLY A 515 -4.53 -11.55 -26.64
CA GLY A 515 -4.53 -12.69 -25.71
C GLY A 515 -5.92 -12.95 -25.07
N PRO A 516 -6.11 -14.11 -24.42
CA PRO A 516 -7.37 -14.44 -23.77
C PRO A 516 -7.61 -13.51 -22.57
N THR A 517 -8.79 -12.90 -22.52
CA THR A 517 -9.25 -11.99 -21.45
C THR A 517 -9.52 -12.70 -20.12
N VAL A 518 -9.37 -14.03 -20.08
CA VAL A 518 -9.67 -14.87 -18.92
C VAL A 518 -8.57 -15.93 -18.79
N ASN A 519 -7.81 -15.81 -17.70
CA ASN A 519 -6.63 -16.60 -17.33
C ASN A 519 -5.35 -16.23 -18.11
N PRO A 520 -4.21 -16.02 -17.43
CA PRO A 520 -2.93 -15.94 -18.10
C PRO A 520 -2.74 -17.22 -18.93
N PRO A 521 -2.30 -17.10 -20.19
CA PRO A 521 -2.06 -18.25 -21.04
C PRO A 521 -1.11 -19.23 -20.36
N SER A 522 -1.41 -20.52 -20.43
CA SER A 522 -0.49 -21.59 -20.02
C SER A 522 0.79 -21.65 -20.86
N ASP A 523 0.89 -20.83 -21.90
CA ASP A 523 2.01 -20.72 -22.84
C ASP A 523 2.86 -19.45 -22.63
N GLY A 524 2.67 -18.72 -21.53
CA GLY A 524 3.57 -17.64 -21.10
C GLY A 524 3.43 -16.31 -21.85
N GLY A 525 2.60 -16.23 -22.91
CA GLY A 525 2.43 -15.00 -23.69
C GLY A 525 1.93 -13.81 -22.85
N ALA A 526 2.58 -12.65 -23.00
CA ALA A 526 2.15 -11.40 -22.35
C ALA A 526 0.74 -11.01 -22.82
N VAL A 527 -0.24 -11.07 -21.92
CA VAL A 527 -1.62 -10.63 -22.20
C VAL A 527 -1.66 -9.12 -22.21
N VAL A 528 -2.16 -8.57 -23.32
CA VAL A 528 -2.45 -7.15 -23.44
C VAL A 528 -3.94 -6.95 -23.24
N ASP A 529 -4.29 -6.21 -22.20
CA ASP A 529 -5.66 -5.96 -21.80
C ASP A 529 -5.92 -4.45 -21.85
N HIS A 530 -6.72 -4.00 -22.83
CA HIS A 530 -7.03 -2.58 -23.09
C HIS A 530 -5.79 -1.66 -23.07
N GLY A 531 -4.75 -2.07 -23.81
CA GLY A 531 -3.50 -1.32 -23.93
C GLY A 531 -2.55 -1.49 -22.74
N VAL A 532 -2.86 -2.34 -21.75
CA VAL A 532 -2.02 -2.58 -20.57
C VAL A 532 -1.46 -4.00 -20.62
N ILE A 533 -0.14 -4.12 -20.43
CA ILE A 533 0.55 -5.39 -20.24
C ILE A 533 0.73 -5.62 -18.74
N LEU A 534 0.39 -6.81 -18.27
CA LEU A 534 0.49 -7.18 -16.86
C LEU A 534 1.72 -8.06 -16.60
N GLY A 535 2.40 -7.77 -15.50
CA GLY A 535 3.47 -8.58 -14.93
C GLY A 535 3.12 -9.08 -13.52
N GLU A 536 4.09 -9.68 -12.84
CA GLU A 536 3.91 -10.16 -11.47
C GLU A 536 3.96 -9.03 -10.44
N GLY A 537 3.14 -9.13 -9.40
CA GLY A 537 3.08 -8.15 -8.31
C GLY A 537 1.97 -8.45 -7.31
N ASP A 538 1.49 -7.39 -6.63
CA ASP A 538 0.39 -7.42 -5.67
C ASP A 538 -0.89 -6.75 -6.21
N GLY A 539 -0.98 -6.59 -7.54
CA GLY A 539 -2.07 -5.88 -8.22
C GLY A 539 -1.83 -4.39 -8.42
N THR A 540 -0.91 -3.76 -7.67
CA THR A 540 -0.55 -2.34 -7.82
C THR A 540 0.93 -2.17 -8.10
N VAL A 541 1.78 -2.82 -7.31
CA VAL A 541 3.23 -2.68 -7.35
C VAL A 541 3.84 -3.97 -7.90
N ASN A 542 4.79 -3.82 -8.82
CA ASN A 542 5.48 -4.96 -9.42
C ASN A 542 6.39 -5.65 -8.40
N LEU A 543 6.55 -6.97 -8.54
CA LEU A 543 7.33 -7.81 -7.63
C LEU A 543 8.78 -7.32 -7.46
N LEU A 544 9.41 -6.80 -8.53
CA LEU A 544 10.74 -6.18 -8.46
C LEU A 544 10.79 -5.01 -7.46
N SER A 545 9.80 -4.13 -7.46
CA SER A 545 9.77 -2.98 -6.53
C SER A 545 9.45 -3.39 -5.10
N LEU A 546 8.60 -4.41 -4.92
CA LEU A 546 8.25 -4.96 -3.61
C LEU A 546 9.43 -5.66 -2.93
N GLY A 547 10.19 -6.45 -3.71
CA GLY A 547 11.08 -7.46 -3.13
C GLY A 547 12.57 -7.28 -3.42
N TYR A 548 13.00 -6.54 -4.44
CA TYR A 548 14.42 -6.49 -4.85
C TYR A 548 15.32 -5.96 -3.73
N MET A 549 14.95 -4.84 -3.10
CA MET A 549 15.77 -4.26 -2.03
C MET A 549 15.87 -5.21 -0.84
N CYS A 550 14.78 -5.85 -0.45
CA CYS A 550 14.77 -6.75 0.71
C CYS A 550 15.49 -8.09 0.46
N ASN A 551 15.49 -8.60 -0.79
CA ASN A 551 16.10 -9.89 -1.10
C ASN A 551 17.56 -9.79 -1.54
N LYS A 552 17.98 -8.65 -2.10
CA LYS A 552 19.32 -8.51 -2.69
C LYS A 552 19.92 -7.13 -2.53
N GLY A 553 19.18 -6.07 -2.81
CA GLY A 553 19.73 -4.70 -2.80
C GLY A 553 20.36 -4.37 -1.45
N TRP A 554 19.63 -4.52 -0.35
CA TRP A 554 20.13 -4.27 1.01
C TRP A 554 21.03 -5.37 1.58
N ASN A 555 21.38 -6.40 0.80
CA ASN A 555 22.46 -7.30 1.16
C ASN A 555 23.83 -6.77 0.67
N MET A 556 23.82 -5.76 -0.21
CA MET A 556 25.05 -5.10 -0.65
C MET A 556 25.57 -4.17 0.46
N HIS A 557 26.87 -4.25 0.75
CA HIS A 557 27.57 -3.47 1.76
C HIS A 557 27.33 -1.97 1.60
N ARG A 558 27.36 -1.45 0.36
CA ARG A 558 27.14 -0.01 0.14
C ARG A 558 25.76 0.46 0.56
N TYR A 559 24.74 -0.38 0.46
CA TYR A 559 23.36 -0.04 0.85
C TYR A 559 23.00 -0.48 2.26
N ASN A 560 23.79 -1.36 2.89
CA ASN A 560 23.60 -1.81 4.26
C ASN A 560 24.93 -1.99 5.01
N PRO A 561 25.67 -0.89 5.25
CA PRO A 561 27.01 -0.99 5.85
C PRO A 561 26.99 -1.39 7.33
N ALA A 562 25.84 -1.27 8.01
CA ALA A 562 25.65 -1.67 9.40
C ALA A 562 25.21 -3.13 9.57
N GLY A 563 24.98 -3.87 8.48
CA GLY A 563 24.55 -5.27 8.55
C GLY A 563 23.17 -5.46 9.18
N VAL A 564 22.25 -4.52 8.94
CA VAL A 564 20.86 -4.56 9.42
C VAL A 564 20.22 -5.88 8.97
N LYS A 565 19.62 -6.62 9.91
CA LYS A 565 18.98 -7.90 9.64
C LYS A 565 17.65 -7.68 8.93
N ILE A 566 17.48 -8.28 7.76
CA ILE A 566 16.27 -8.21 6.94
C ILE A 566 15.62 -9.60 6.89
N THR A 567 14.33 -9.67 7.18
CA THR A 567 13.54 -10.91 7.12
C THR A 567 12.39 -10.71 6.14
N VAL A 568 12.32 -11.55 5.12
CA VAL A 568 11.30 -11.45 4.07
C VAL A 568 10.21 -12.51 4.28
N LEU A 569 8.95 -12.10 4.22
CA LEU A 569 7.83 -13.02 4.20
C LEU A 569 6.85 -12.66 3.08
N GLU A 570 6.76 -13.55 2.10
CA GLU A 570 5.84 -13.40 0.99
C GLU A 570 4.46 -13.98 1.31
N MET A 571 3.42 -13.30 0.84
CA MET A 571 2.02 -13.65 1.08
C MET A 571 1.33 -13.93 -0.25
N PRO A 572 1.10 -15.19 -0.65
CA PRO A 572 0.45 -15.50 -1.91
C PRO A 572 -0.98 -14.95 -1.92
N HIS A 573 -1.39 -14.38 -3.06
CA HIS A 573 -2.73 -13.88 -3.27
C HIS A 573 -3.71 -15.03 -3.53
N GLU A 574 -4.44 -15.44 -2.48
CA GLU A 574 -5.37 -16.57 -2.53
C GLU A 574 -6.79 -16.10 -2.11
N PRO A 575 -7.49 -15.35 -2.97
CA PRO A 575 -8.72 -14.67 -2.59
C PRO A 575 -9.91 -15.64 -2.44
N ASP A 576 -10.73 -15.40 -1.42
CA ASP A 576 -12.03 -16.06 -1.25
C ASP A 576 -13.02 -15.62 -2.34
N ARG A 577 -13.64 -16.58 -3.02
CA ARG A 577 -14.54 -16.32 -4.17
C ARG A 577 -15.77 -15.46 -3.85
N PHE A 578 -16.20 -15.41 -2.60
CA PHE A 578 -17.37 -14.66 -2.16
C PHE A 578 -17.01 -13.49 -1.24
N SER A 579 -15.72 -13.17 -1.09
CA SER A 579 -15.28 -12.00 -0.35
C SER A 579 -15.04 -10.84 -1.31
N PRO A 580 -15.73 -9.69 -1.15
CA PRO A 580 -15.54 -8.53 -2.03
C PRO A 580 -14.12 -7.95 -1.96
N ARG A 581 -13.35 -8.29 -0.90
CA ARG A 581 -11.96 -7.83 -0.68
C ARG A 581 -10.96 -8.98 -0.53
N GLY A 582 -11.24 -10.11 -1.20
CA GLY A 582 -10.35 -11.28 -1.23
C GLY A 582 -10.24 -12.08 0.07
N GLY A 583 -10.78 -11.61 1.19
CA GLY A 583 -10.85 -12.41 2.42
C GLY A 583 -9.51 -12.54 3.14
N PRO A 584 -9.36 -13.50 4.08
CA PRO A 584 -8.26 -13.53 5.04
C PRO A 584 -6.91 -13.90 4.43
N ASN A 585 -6.89 -14.38 3.17
CA ASN A 585 -5.69 -14.80 2.43
C ASN A 585 -5.43 -13.94 1.18
N THR A 586 -6.01 -12.75 1.12
CA THR A 586 -5.68 -11.79 0.05
C THR A 586 -4.22 -11.33 0.15
N GLY A 587 -3.56 -11.23 -0.99
CA GLY A 587 -2.28 -10.55 -1.19
C GLY A 587 -2.41 -9.32 -2.09
N ASP A 588 -3.61 -8.75 -2.21
CA ASP A 588 -3.80 -7.49 -2.94
C ASP A 588 -3.16 -6.32 -2.16
N HIS A 589 -2.58 -5.36 -2.89
CA HIS A 589 -1.83 -4.24 -2.34
C HIS A 589 -2.48 -3.52 -1.14
N VAL A 590 -3.79 -3.26 -1.18
CA VAL A 590 -4.49 -2.59 -0.07
C VAL A 590 -5.13 -3.62 0.85
N ASP A 591 -5.74 -4.67 0.28
CA ASP A 591 -6.47 -5.64 1.10
C ASP A 591 -5.55 -6.50 1.97
N ILE A 592 -4.24 -6.55 1.69
CA ILE A 592 -3.24 -7.26 2.51
C ILE A 592 -3.26 -6.80 3.97
N LEU A 593 -3.63 -5.53 4.26
CA LEU A 593 -3.75 -5.00 5.62
C LEU A 593 -4.85 -5.72 6.44
N GLY A 594 -5.82 -6.35 5.80
CA GLY A 594 -6.84 -7.17 6.45
C GLY A 594 -6.51 -8.66 6.48
N ARG A 595 -5.36 -9.07 5.93
CA ARG A 595 -4.92 -10.47 5.92
C ARG A 595 -4.65 -10.93 7.36
N GLN A 596 -5.22 -12.06 7.76
CA GLN A 596 -5.10 -12.54 9.14
C GLN A 596 -3.66 -12.87 9.53
N SER A 597 -2.90 -13.49 8.62
CA SER A 597 -1.50 -13.83 8.91
C SER A 597 -0.62 -12.59 9.02
N LEU A 598 -0.88 -11.51 8.25
CA LEU A 598 -0.16 -10.26 8.41
C LEU A 598 -0.43 -9.66 9.79
N ASN A 599 -1.70 -9.62 10.20
CA ASN A 599 -2.08 -9.13 11.52
C ASN A 599 -1.37 -9.93 12.64
N ASP A 600 -1.35 -11.26 12.56
CA ASP A 600 -0.65 -12.13 13.52
C ASP A 600 0.85 -11.77 13.63
N LEU A 601 1.53 -11.55 12.50
CA LEU A 601 2.95 -11.18 12.46
C LEU A 601 3.22 -9.80 13.05
N ILE A 602 2.42 -8.78 12.69
CA ILE A 602 2.55 -7.43 13.24
C ILE A 602 2.39 -7.46 14.76
N LEU A 603 1.38 -8.18 15.25
CA LEU A 603 1.11 -8.31 16.68
C LEU A 603 2.25 -9.03 17.42
N ARG A 604 2.79 -10.11 16.85
CA ARG A 604 3.98 -10.80 17.40
C ARG A 604 5.18 -9.88 17.52
N ILE A 605 5.48 -9.12 16.46
CA ILE A 605 6.60 -8.17 16.47
C ILE A 605 6.37 -7.08 17.51
N ALA A 606 5.17 -6.50 17.55
CA ALA A 606 4.80 -5.47 18.52
C ALA A 606 4.89 -5.97 19.99
N ALA A 607 4.59 -7.25 20.21
CA ALA A 607 4.73 -7.93 21.50
C ALA A 607 6.18 -8.39 21.82
N GLY A 608 7.17 -8.11 20.97
CA GLY A 608 8.58 -8.46 21.20
C GLY A 608 8.98 -9.87 20.73
N HIS A 609 8.11 -10.57 20.00
CA HIS A 609 8.32 -11.93 19.49
C HIS A 609 8.73 -11.96 17.99
N GLY A 610 9.38 -10.90 17.51
CA GLY A 610 9.81 -10.80 16.10
C GLY A 610 10.84 -11.86 15.70
N ASP A 611 11.68 -12.31 16.64
CA ASP A 611 12.73 -13.32 16.36
C ASP A 611 12.17 -14.72 16.05
N GLU A 612 10.90 -14.98 16.34
CA GLU A 612 10.21 -16.22 16.00
C GLU A 612 9.81 -16.30 14.51
N ILE A 613 9.83 -15.17 13.81
CA ILE A 613 9.37 -15.08 12.43
C ILE A 613 10.50 -15.56 11.50
N ALA A 614 10.24 -16.67 10.82
CA ALA A 614 11.14 -17.21 9.81
C ALA A 614 10.92 -16.55 8.45
N GLU A 615 12.00 -16.45 7.68
CA GLU A 615 11.95 -16.05 6.28
C GLU A 615 11.17 -17.06 5.43
N ASN A 616 10.33 -16.58 4.51
CA ASN A 616 9.67 -17.40 3.51
C ASN A 616 9.55 -16.64 2.19
N VAL A 617 10.36 -17.05 1.21
CA VAL A 617 10.37 -16.51 -0.16
C VAL A 617 10.06 -17.66 -1.12
N THR A 618 8.97 -17.53 -1.87
CA THR A 618 8.39 -18.56 -2.75
C THR A 618 8.23 -18.10 -4.20
N SER A 619 8.20 -16.79 -4.43
CA SER A 619 8.15 -16.18 -5.75
C SER A 619 9.50 -16.28 -6.46
N ARG A 620 9.53 -15.85 -7.73
CA ARG A 620 10.75 -15.79 -8.54
C ARG A 620 11.60 -14.54 -8.27
N ILE A 621 11.33 -13.79 -7.20
CA ILE A 621 12.04 -12.54 -6.92
C ILE A 621 13.55 -12.71 -6.83
N ARG A 622 14.06 -13.82 -6.28
CA ARG A 622 15.51 -14.09 -6.22
C ARG A 622 16.10 -14.23 -7.62
N GLU A 623 15.44 -14.99 -8.50
CA GLU A 623 15.83 -15.13 -9.91
C GLU A 623 15.82 -13.78 -10.65
N TYR A 624 14.78 -12.96 -10.44
CA TYR A 624 14.71 -11.63 -11.05
C TYR A 624 15.81 -10.71 -10.51
N SER A 625 16.07 -10.77 -9.20
CA SER A 625 17.12 -9.98 -8.55
C SER A 625 18.51 -10.33 -9.08
N ASP A 626 18.74 -11.56 -9.53
CA ASP A 626 19.99 -11.98 -10.17
C ASP A 626 20.19 -11.43 -11.57
N LYS A 627 19.12 -11.05 -12.26
CA LYS A 627 19.17 -10.46 -13.60
C LYS A 627 19.27 -8.93 -13.58
N VAL A 628 18.94 -8.27 -12.46
CA VAL A 628 19.12 -6.81 -12.27
C VAL A 628 20.60 -6.44 -12.42
N LYS A 629 20.89 -5.37 -13.17
CA LYS A 629 22.26 -4.93 -13.53
C LYS A 629 22.87 -4.00 -12.49
N ILE A 630 22.87 -4.46 -11.24
CA ILE A 630 23.45 -3.77 -10.09
C ILE A 630 24.23 -4.82 -9.30
N TRP A 631 25.53 -4.59 -9.09
CA TRP A 631 26.44 -5.59 -8.49
C TRP A 631 27.21 -5.00 -7.32
N GLU A 632 27.74 -5.84 -6.45
CA GLU A 632 28.61 -5.41 -5.36
C GLU A 632 29.99 -4.96 -5.88
N GLU A 633 30.65 -4.06 -5.16
CA GLU A 633 32.03 -3.66 -5.42
C GLU A 633 33.01 -4.83 -5.17
N ASP A 634 34.00 -4.99 -6.05
CA ASP A 634 34.97 -6.10 -6.03
C ASP A 634 35.69 -6.28 -4.66
N ALA A 635 35.89 -5.18 -3.93
CA ALA A 635 36.52 -5.16 -2.62
C ALA A 635 35.75 -5.98 -1.55
N TYR A 636 34.44 -6.17 -1.72
CA TYR A 636 33.60 -6.92 -0.79
C TYR A 636 33.30 -8.35 -1.28
N LEU A 637 33.35 -8.59 -2.59
CA LEU A 637 33.20 -9.93 -3.17
C LEU A 637 34.35 -10.89 -2.79
N SER A 638 35.54 -10.34 -2.53
CA SER A 638 36.72 -11.11 -2.12
C SER A 638 36.68 -11.54 -0.65
N LYS A 639 36.02 -10.75 0.21
CA LYS A 639 35.85 -11.07 1.64
C LYS A 639 34.82 -12.17 1.89
N GLU A 640 33.74 -12.20 1.12
CA GLU A 640 32.75 -13.29 1.21
C GLU A 640 33.35 -14.67 0.87
N LYS A 641 34.32 -14.71 -0.05
CA LYS A 641 35.05 -15.96 -0.37
C LYS A 641 36.02 -16.43 0.72
N GLU A 642 36.46 -15.55 1.60
CA GLU A 642 37.31 -15.92 2.75
C GLU A 642 36.49 -16.32 3.99
N GLU A 643 35.26 -15.81 4.13
CA GLU A 643 34.36 -16.11 5.25
C GLU A 643 33.48 -17.36 5.02
N ASP A 644 33.38 -17.87 3.78
CA ASP A 644 32.75 -19.16 3.47
C ASP A 644 33.78 -20.22 3.02
N PRO A 645 34.42 -20.97 3.94
CA PRO A 645 35.32 -22.06 3.58
C PRO A 645 34.58 -23.29 3.01
N SER A 646 33.26 -23.24 2.82
CA SER A 646 32.48 -24.37 2.29
C SER A 646 32.25 -24.34 0.77
N SER A 647 32.68 -23.28 0.08
CA SER A 647 32.52 -23.14 -1.39
C SER A 647 33.81 -23.13 -2.20
N SER A 648 34.97 -23.43 -1.61
CA SER A 648 36.16 -23.78 -2.40
C SER A 648 35.95 -25.15 -3.05
N ASP A 649 35.82 -25.15 -4.37
CA ASP A 649 35.64 -26.34 -5.21
C ASP A 649 36.90 -27.24 -5.14
N ASP A 650 36.99 -28.04 -4.08
CA ASP A 650 38.07 -29.01 -3.84
C ASP A 650 37.81 -30.34 -4.60
N ARG A 651 37.22 -30.24 -5.80
CA ARG A 651 36.97 -31.39 -6.69
C ARG A 651 38.22 -31.87 -7.41
N ASP A 652 39.23 -31.01 -7.58
CA ASP A 652 40.47 -31.37 -8.25
C ASP A 652 41.45 -32.10 -7.31
N GLY A 653 41.48 -31.76 -6.02
CA GLY A 653 42.36 -32.41 -5.03
C GLY A 653 41.93 -33.81 -4.59
N LEU A 654 40.62 -34.12 -4.67
CA LEU A 654 40.08 -35.43 -4.33
C LEU A 654 40.30 -36.45 -5.46
N PHE A 655 40.29 -36.01 -6.72
CA PHE A 655 40.50 -36.88 -7.88
C PHE A 655 41.96 -37.34 -7.97
N GLU A 656 42.94 -36.45 -7.76
CA GLU A 656 44.36 -36.85 -7.72
C GLU A 656 44.67 -37.81 -6.57
N LYS A 657 44.10 -37.60 -5.37
CA LYS A 657 44.31 -38.50 -4.23
C LYS A 657 43.66 -39.88 -4.40
N ILE A 658 42.65 -40.02 -5.26
CA ILE A 658 42.03 -41.31 -5.58
C ILE A 658 42.80 -42.04 -6.68
N VAL A 659 43.37 -41.31 -7.65
CA VAL A 659 44.21 -41.89 -8.71
C VAL A 659 45.52 -42.43 -8.13
N ASP A 660 46.20 -41.67 -7.25
CA ASP A 660 47.45 -42.10 -6.60
C ASP A 660 47.28 -43.34 -5.71
N LYS A 661 46.07 -43.56 -5.17
CA LYS A 661 45.74 -44.71 -4.32
C LYS A 661 45.35 -45.96 -5.11
N LEU A 662 45.01 -45.80 -6.40
CA LEU A 662 44.68 -46.89 -7.31
C LEU A 662 45.88 -47.37 -8.13
N GLU A 663 46.96 -46.59 -8.21
CA GLU A 663 48.23 -47.01 -8.84
C GLU A 663 49.15 -47.82 -7.89
N HIS A 664 48.77 -47.94 -6.62
CA HIS A 664 49.50 -48.70 -5.59
C HIS A 664 48.72 -49.88 -4.97
N LEU A 665 47.64 -50.32 -5.63
CA LEU A 665 46.96 -51.61 -5.42
C LEU A 665 47.07 -52.45 -6.69
#